data_AF-A0A7J5A7A1-F1
#
_entry.id   AF-A0A7J5A7A1-F1
#
_cell.length_a   1.000
_cell.length_b   1.000
_cell.length_c   1.000
_cell.angle_alpha   90.00
_cell.angle_beta   90.00
_cell.angle_gamma   90.00
#
_symmetry.space_group_name_H-M   'P 1'
#
loop_
_entity.id
_entity.type
_entity.pdbx_description
1 polymer ?
#
loop_
_entity_poly.entity_id
_entity_poly.type
_entity_poly.pdbx_seq_one_letter_code
_entity_poly.pdbx_strand_id
1 'polypeptide(L)'
;MVKKIFSFSTYSHNKKKNNFQFPIIGIIKKTLLISLIILIASCGNDDNIQNAVPVIEAQSFNASESIIATEVIGTVKASDINSDDKLTFSITTNDDNLFEITTDGKLSLASGKNLDFETTTSHNIIVKVTDGKDEASAKITINVIDFNENTAPAITNQSFDISENNTKNAVLGQIAATDAEGDALTYSLTSQSTNFSVSSTGELKALVTLDYETTKNYTLDVSVSDGTLSSTATITINVTDVDENDAFITTWKTNSLNQLVTIKTRASETGFTYDYTIDWGDGMSDQNVTGDITHTYATAGTYKVVIKGIFPAINLSEVPSYIRESLQSIDQWGSIKWKTMKQAFKGCTYVKELASDAPDLSNVTDMSGMFHSASNLNQDISNWDVSNITNMNALFSHATTFNQDIGNWNVENVITMSAMFQSAFNFNQDIGSWKVGKVLNMFLMFESAFSFNQDIGGWNVSKVTNMHSMFNNAKAFNQNIGGWSVGNVSTMTQMFKNAESFNQNINTWNVSNVLLMIEMFSGAKAFNQDLHKWDVSRVFSMRGMFHGASSFNGKINTWTVTKVNSMLRMFTDAKKFNQDISGWDVSNVKDMAWMFQGASSFNQNINKWEVTTVSNMANMFAGAVAFNQDLSSWNVSNVENMFRMFFGASVFNQNIGGWNVSKVTDMRTMFYNATVFNQDLTGWDVTKVTGCLSFDVGSALITNNRPNFTNCSP
;
A
#
# COMPACT_ATOMS: atom_id res chain seq x y z
N MET A 1 -41.12 41.55 -15.61
CA MET A 1 -40.31 42.72 -16.03
C MET A 1 -39.40 42.25 -17.17
N VAL A 2 -39.34 42.84 -18.37
CA VAL A 2 -39.14 44.24 -18.84
C VAL A 2 -37.67 44.55 -19.12
N LYS A 3 -37.34 44.61 -20.44
CA LYS A 3 -36.12 45.12 -21.11
C LYS A 3 -34.83 44.25 -20.91
N LYS A 4 -33.98 43.94 -21.92
CA LYS A 4 -33.46 44.68 -23.13
C LYS A 4 -32.43 45.76 -22.67
N ILE A 5 -31.29 46.05 -23.30
CA ILE A 5 -30.85 46.13 -24.73
C ILE A 5 -29.29 46.02 -24.76
N PHE A 6 -28.57 45.46 -25.75
CA PHE A 6 -27.94 46.10 -26.95
C PHE A 6 -26.76 45.18 -27.44
N SER A 7 -26.19 45.19 -28.66
CA SER A 7 -26.74 45.44 -30.03
C SER A 7 -25.67 45.42 -31.16
N PHE A 8 -26.04 44.95 -32.36
CA PHE A 8 -25.55 45.32 -33.72
C PHE A 8 -24.03 45.17 -34.05
N SER A 9 -23.57 45.10 -35.31
CA SER A 9 -24.19 45.40 -36.62
C SER A 9 -23.72 44.41 -37.72
N THR A 10 -24.58 43.88 -38.61
CA THR A 10 -24.83 44.29 -40.04
C THR A 10 -23.60 44.31 -40.97
N TYR A 11 -23.63 43.91 -42.25
CA TYR A 11 -24.72 43.83 -43.27
C TYR A 11 -25.04 42.36 -43.69
N SER A 12 -25.27 42.02 -44.98
CA SER A 12 -26.56 41.97 -45.72
C SER A 12 -26.31 41.29 -47.11
N HIS A 13 -27.17 41.11 -48.13
CA HIS A 13 -28.56 41.53 -48.43
C HIS A 13 -29.19 40.68 -49.59
N ASN A 14 -30.52 40.46 -49.61
CA ASN A 14 -31.39 40.12 -50.79
C ASN A 14 -31.19 38.79 -51.58
N LYS A 15 -32.21 38.16 -52.22
CA LYS A 15 -33.71 38.17 -52.10
C LYS A 15 -34.39 37.08 -52.97
N LYS A 16 -35.67 36.76 -52.66
CA LYS A 16 -36.68 35.92 -53.40
C LYS A 16 -36.49 34.40 -53.20
N LYS A 17 -37.49 33.60 -52.77
CA LYS A 17 -38.84 33.30 -53.33
C LYS A 17 -38.76 32.62 -54.72
N ASN A 18 -39.37 31.46 -54.97
CA ASN A 18 -40.76 31.10 -54.65
C ASN A 18 -41.03 29.58 -54.49
N ASN A 19 -42.28 29.23 -54.11
CA ASN A 19 -42.81 27.90 -53.82
C ASN A 19 -43.25 27.05 -55.04
N PHE A 20 -43.15 25.72 -54.87
CA PHE A 20 -44.12 24.64 -55.20
C PHE A 20 -44.42 24.17 -56.65
N GLN A 21 -44.53 22.83 -56.74
CA GLN A 21 -45.41 21.97 -57.57
C GLN A 21 -45.44 22.07 -59.11
N PHE A 22 -45.24 20.90 -59.74
CA PHE A 22 -46.09 20.37 -60.81
C PHE A 22 -46.05 18.82 -60.83
N PRO A 23 -47.19 18.15 -61.07
CA PRO A 23 -47.17 16.78 -61.59
C PRO A 23 -48.19 16.51 -62.74
N ILE A 24 -47.84 15.53 -63.59
CA ILE A 24 -48.67 14.76 -64.57
C ILE A 24 -49.37 15.48 -65.77
N ILE A 25 -49.40 14.77 -66.91
CA ILE A 25 -50.23 14.93 -68.14
C ILE A 25 -49.89 16.17 -69.01
N GLY A 26 -49.75 16.10 -70.34
CA GLY A 26 -49.73 14.96 -71.28
C GLY A 26 -50.28 15.31 -72.69
N ILE A 27 -50.12 14.39 -73.65
CA ILE A 27 -51.00 14.18 -74.84
C ILE A 27 -50.94 15.17 -76.05
N ILE A 28 -50.36 14.67 -77.16
CA ILE A 28 -50.80 14.79 -78.59
C ILE A 28 -50.97 16.18 -79.25
N LYS A 29 -50.17 16.48 -80.32
CA LYS A 29 -50.68 16.46 -81.74
C LYS A 29 -49.63 16.60 -82.87
N LYS A 30 -49.68 15.63 -83.80
CA LYS A 30 -49.65 15.72 -85.27
C LYS A 30 -48.68 16.65 -86.03
N THR A 31 -47.74 15.99 -86.74
CA THR A 31 -47.50 16.06 -88.21
C THR A 31 -47.73 17.37 -88.99
N LEU A 32 -46.75 17.69 -89.84
CA LEU A 32 -47.05 18.05 -91.23
C LEU A 32 -46.31 17.09 -92.18
N LEU A 33 -47.03 16.58 -93.18
CA LEU A 33 -46.52 15.68 -94.23
C LEU A 33 -46.59 16.43 -95.56
N ILE A 34 -45.51 16.43 -96.35
CA ILE A 34 -45.59 16.74 -97.79
C ILE A 34 -44.83 15.65 -98.53
N SER A 35 -45.58 14.63 -98.95
CA SER A 35 -45.18 13.72 -100.02
C SER A 35 -45.86 14.19 -101.30
N LEU A 36 -45.14 14.29 -102.41
CA LEU A 36 -45.75 14.40 -103.74
C LEU A 36 -44.99 13.51 -104.73
N ILE A 37 -45.61 12.38 -105.04
CA ILE A 37 -45.27 11.46 -106.14
C ILE A 37 -46.26 11.74 -107.29
N ILE A 38 -46.12 11.05 -108.44
CA ILE A 38 -46.99 11.08 -109.63
C ILE A 38 -46.60 12.27 -110.56
N LEU A 39 -46.45 12.11 -111.89
CA LEU A 39 -47.03 11.13 -112.84
C LEU A 39 -45.99 10.45 -113.76
N ILE A 40 -46.48 9.55 -114.63
CA ILE A 40 -45.76 8.54 -115.42
C ILE A 40 -45.85 8.84 -116.95
N ALA A 41 -45.16 8.02 -117.76
CA ALA A 41 -45.13 7.94 -119.24
C ALA A 41 -44.06 8.82 -119.93
N SER A 42 -43.49 8.43 -121.09
CA SER A 42 -43.93 7.40 -122.05
C SER A 42 -42.80 6.71 -122.83
N CYS A 43 -43.04 5.46 -123.25
CA CYS A 43 -42.36 4.65 -124.29
C CYS A 43 -40.82 4.55 -124.34
N GLY A 44 -40.31 3.32 -124.18
CA GLY A 44 -38.94 2.92 -124.54
C GLY A 44 -38.75 1.41 -124.36
N ASN A 45 -38.30 0.72 -125.40
CA ASN A 45 -38.22 -0.73 -125.50
C ASN A 45 -37.15 -1.41 -124.60
N ASP A 46 -37.45 -2.66 -124.24
CA ASP A 46 -36.53 -3.79 -123.97
C ASP A 46 -35.59 -3.78 -122.72
N ASP A 47 -35.16 -5.00 -122.39
CA ASP A 47 -34.14 -5.46 -121.43
C ASP A 47 -34.33 -5.31 -119.89
N ASN A 48 -34.49 -6.49 -119.28
CA ASN A 48 -33.99 -6.93 -117.96
C ASN A 48 -34.53 -6.25 -116.67
N ILE A 49 -35.31 -6.99 -115.87
CA ILE A 49 -35.70 -6.58 -114.51
C ILE A 49 -34.50 -6.78 -113.58
N GLN A 50 -33.83 -5.68 -113.23
CA GLN A 50 -32.75 -5.65 -112.26
C GLN A 50 -33.29 -5.81 -110.83
N ASN A 51 -32.56 -6.55 -109.99
CA ASN A 51 -32.90 -6.72 -108.57
C ASN A 51 -32.78 -5.39 -107.80
N ALA A 52 -33.60 -5.23 -106.76
CA ALA A 52 -33.52 -4.07 -105.87
C ALA A 52 -32.67 -4.42 -104.63
N VAL A 53 -31.97 -3.41 -104.08
CA VAL A 53 -31.23 -3.57 -102.82
C VAL A 53 -32.19 -3.33 -101.66
N PRO A 54 -32.28 -4.24 -100.67
CA PRO A 54 -33.20 -4.09 -99.55
C PRO A 54 -32.87 -2.85 -98.69
N VAL A 55 -33.89 -2.16 -98.19
CA VAL A 55 -33.72 -0.92 -97.42
C VAL A 55 -33.83 -1.21 -95.92
N ILE A 56 -32.78 -0.82 -95.18
CA ILE A 56 -32.75 -0.86 -93.72
C ILE A 56 -32.32 0.51 -93.17
N GLU A 57 -33.12 1.08 -92.27
CA GLU A 57 -32.82 2.34 -91.58
C GLU A 57 -32.23 2.10 -90.19
N ALA A 58 -31.50 3.08 -89.66
CA ALA A 58 -30.98 3.04 -88.30
C ALA A 58 -32.12 3.04 -87.28
N GLN A 59 -32.04 2.17 -86.29
CA GLN A 59 -33.09 1.94 -85.29
C GLN A 59 -32.51 1.95 -83.87
N SER A 60 -33.34 2.28 -82.88
CA SER A 60 -32.96 2.20 -81.47
C SER A 60 -33.94 1.36 -80.67
N PHE A 61 -33.39 0.64 -79.70
CA PHE A 61 -34.13 -0.12 -78.69
C PHE A 61 -33.59 0.25 -77.30
N ASN A 62 -34.36 -0.06 -76.27
CA ASN A 62 -33.92 0.08 -74.88
C ASN A 62 -34.01 -1.29 -74.20
N ALA A 63 -33.05 -1.62 -73.35
CA ALA A 63 -33.04 -2.81 -72.52
C ALA A 63 -32.70 -2.42 -71.09
N SER A 64 -33.38 -2.98 -70.09
CA SER A 64 -32.88 -2.86 -68.70
C SER A 64 -31.60 -3.67 -68.55
N GLU A 65 -30.68 -3.24 -67.68
CA GLU A 65 -29.48 -4.05 -67.43
C GLU A 65 -29.79 -5.43 -66.83
N SER A 66 -30.86 -5.50 -66.05
CA SER A 66 -31.45 -6.72 -65.49
C SER A 66 -32.03 -7.72 -66.52
N ILE A 67 -31.97 -7.42 -67.82
CA ILE A 67 -32.56 -8.27 -68.87
C ILE A 67 -31.84 -9.63 -68.99
N ILE A 68 -32.62 -10.71 -69.02
CA ILE A 68 -32.10 -12.07 -69.20
C ILE A 68 -31.93 -12.41 -70.69
N ALA A 69 -30.91 -13.18 -71.05
CA ALA A 69 -30.53 -13.42 -72.44
C ALA A 69 -31.59 -14.07 -73.35
N THR A 70 -32.62 -14.72 -72.78
CA THR A 70 -33.75 -15.27 -73.56
C THR A 70 -34.84 -14.24 -73.90
N GLU A 71 -34.72 -12.99 -73.43
CA GLU A 71 -35.69 -11.93 -73.68
C GLU A 71 -35.35 -11.08 -74.90
N VAL A 72 -36.38 -10.72 -75.67
CA VAL A 72 -36.24 -10.01 -76.95
C VAL A 72 -36.27 -8.51 -76.72
N ILE A 73 -35.10 -7.88 -76.79
CA ILE A 73 -34.87 -6.42 -76.74
C ILE A 73 -35.69 -5.69 -77.82
N GLY A 74 -35.84 -6.31 -79.00
CA GLY A 74 -36.59 -5.72 -80.10
C GLY A 74 -36.64 -6.58 -81.35
N THR A 75 -37.19 -6.02 -82.43
CA THR A 75 -37.16 -6.66 -83.75
C THR A 75 -36.77 -5.63 -84.78
N VAL A 76 -35.61 -5.81 -85.38
CA VAL A 76 -35.05 -4.96 -86.44
C VAL A 76 -35.91 -5.09 -87.69
N LYS A 77 -36.25 -3.96 -88.30
CA LYS A 77 -37.11 -3.90 -89.49
C LYS A 77 -36.32 -3.41 -90.70
N ALA A 78 -36.68 -3.96 -91.85
CA ALA A 78 -36.22 -3.58 -93.18
C ALA A 78 -37.39 -3.78 -94.16
N SER A 79 -37.27 -3.25 -95.36
CA SER A 79 -38.28 -3.34 -96.42
C SER A 79 -37.63 -3.44 -97.79
N ASP A 80 -38.17 -4.29 -98.64
CA ASP A 80 -37.86 -4.30 -100.07
C ASP A 80 -39.03 -3.71 -100.89
N ILE A 81 -38.75 -3.29 -102.11
CA ILE A 81 -39.77 -2.93 -103.10
C ILE A 81 -40.33 -4.18 -103.79
N ASN A 82 -39.55 -5.27 -103.82
CA ASN A 82 -39.96 -6.60 -104.25
C ASN A 82 -40.62 -7.35 -103.08
N SER A 83 -41.96 -7.35 -103.01
CA SER A 83 -42.72 -7.87 -101.86
C SER A 83 -42.57 -9.37 -101.57
N ASP A 84 -42.00 -10.13 -102.49
CA ASP A 84 -42.02 -11.59 -102.50
C ASP A 84 -40.66 -12.19 -102.09
N ASP A 85 -39.59 -11.39 -102.05
CA ASP A 85 -38.25 -11.82 -101.64
C ASP A 85 -38.12 -11.89 -100.11
N LYS A 86 -37.54 -12.97 -99.58
CA LYS A 86 -37.49 -13.23 -98.13
C LYS A 86 -36.25 -12.58 -97.48
N LEU A 87 -36.45 -11.41 -96.88
CA LEU A 87 -35.43 -10.76 -96.06
C LEU A 87 -34.94 -11.65 -94.90
N THR A 88 -33.62 -11.67 -94.71
CA THR A 88 -32.96 -12.32 -93.57
C THR A 88 -31.90 -11.42 -92.94
N PHE A 89 -31.78 -11.49 -91.61
CA PHE A 89 -30.95 -10.58 -90.81
C PHE A 89 -29.72 -11.28 -90.19
N SER A 90 -28.63 -10.52 -90.01
CA SER A 90 -27.39 -10.95 -89.33
C SER A 90 -26.65 -9.76 -88.72
N ILE A 91 -25.90 -9.96 -87.63
CA ILE A 91 -25.01 -8.91 -87.07
C ILE A 91 -23.64 -8.99 -87.76
N THR A 92 -23.13 -7.86 -88.26
CA THR A 92 -21.79 -7.76 -88.91
C THR A 92 -20.78 -6.97 -88.09
N THR A 93 -21.23 -6.21 -87.09
CA THR A 93 -20.38 -5.62 -86.05
C THR A 93 -21.14 -5.70 -84.75
N ASN A 94 -20.56 -6.36 -83.74
CA ASN A 94 -21.22 -6.68 -82.49
C ASN A 94 -20.37 -6.14 -81.33
N ASP A 95 -20.98 -5.38 -80.43
CA ASP A 95 -20.31 -4.74 -79.30
C ASP A 95 -19.94 -5.83 -78.28
N ASP A 96 -18.66 -6.14 -78.12
CA ASP A 96 -18.10 -7.26 -77.34
C ASP A 96 -18.81 -8.64 -77.47
N ASN A 97 -19.49 -8.86 -78.61
CA ASN A 97 -20.39 -10.01 -78.82
C ASN A 97 -21.51 -10.13 -77.77
N LEU A 98 -22.04 -9.00 -77.32
CA LEU A 98 -23.11 -8.91 -76.31
C LEU A 98 -24.49 -9.34 -76.85
N PHE A 99 -24.74 -9.17 -78.14
CA PHE A 99 -26.07 -9.37 -78.74
C PHE A 99 -26.12 -10.55 -79.71
N GLU A 100 -27.30 -11.13 -79.90
CA GLU A 100 -27.60 -12.07 -80.97
C GLU A 100 -28.85 -11.64 -81.74
N ILE A 101 -28.93 -12.00 -83.03
CA ILE A 101 -30.11 -11.72 -83.86
C ILE A 101 -30.60 -12.98 -84.57
N THR A 102 -31.90 -13.20 -84.56
CA THR A 102 -32.52 -14.28 -85.35
C THR A 102 -32.60 -13.90 -86.82
N THR A 103 -32.78 -14.89 -87.71
CA THR A 103 -32.91 -14.62 -89.16
C THR A 103 -34.17 -13.84 -89.52
N ASP A 104 -35.19 -13.81 -88.64
CA ASP A 104 -36.37 -12.95 -88.74
C ASP A 104 -36.25 -11.62 -87.96
N GLY A 105 -35.04 -11.25 -87.53
CA GLY A 105 -34.70 -9.91 -87.06
C GLY A 105 -34.91 -9.64 -85.56
N LYS A 106 -35.26 -10.65 -84.75
CA LYS A 106 -35.40 -10.47 -83.30
C LYS A 106 -34.03 -10.35 -82.63
N LEU A 107 -33.84 -9.33 -81.82
CA LEU A 107 -32.61 -8.99 -81.13
C LEU A 107 -32.73 -9.36 -79.63
N SER A 108 -31.74 -10.06 -79.09
CA SER A 108 -31.60 -10.43 -77.66
C SER A 108 -30.13 -10.32 -77.23
N LEU A 109 -29.83 -10.50 -75.94
CA LEU A 109 -28.44 -10.71 -75.51
C LEU A 109 -27.99 -12.13 -75.89
N ALA A 110 -26.71 -12.29 -76.21
CA ALA A 110 -26.11 -13.60 -76.40
C ALA A 110 -26.05 -14.37 -75.07
N SER A 111 -26.20 -15.71 -75.14
CA SER A 111 -26.22 -16.56 -73.95
C SER A 111 -24.99 -16.37 -73.04
N GLY A 112 -25.23 -16.03 -71.77
CA GLY A 112 -24.18 -15.79 -70.78
C GLY A 112 -23.61 -14.37 -70.77
N LYS A 113 -24.26 -13.42 -71.46
CA LYS A 113 -23.98 -11.98 -71.38
C LYS A 113 -25.01 -11.27 -70.50
N ASN A 114 -24.58 -10.19 -69.87
CA ASN A 114 -25.40 -9.20 -69.16
C ASN A 114 -25.15 -7.81 -69.77
N LEU A 115 -25.94 -6.84 -69.32
CA LEU A 115 -25.68 -5.41 -69.47
C LEU A 115 -25.33 -4.82 -68.09
N ASP A 116 -24.85 -3.58 -68.09
CA ASP A 116 -24.36 -2.84 -66.91
C ASP A 116 -24.40 -1.34 -67.29
N PHE A 117 -25.22 -0.55 -66.61
CA PHE A 117 -25.50 0.84 -66.94
C PHE A 117 -24.36 1.78 -66.53
N GLU A 118 -23.80 1.57 -65.34
CA GLU A 118 -22.68 2.31 -64.74
C GLU A 118 -21.44 2.30 -65.63
N THR A 119 -21.17 1.18 -66.32
CA THR A 119 -20.07 1.07 -67.28
C THR A 119 -20.46 1.53 -68.68
N THR A 120 -21.61 1.11 -69.23
CA THR A 120 -21.94 1.33 -70.65
C THR A 120 -23.42 1.61 -70.93
N THR A 121 -23.82 2.88 -70.73
CA THR A 121 -25.20 3.37 -70.98
C THR A 121 -25.77 3.15 -72.39
N SER A 122 -24.95 2.88 -73.42
CA SER A 122 -25.48 2.46 -74.74
C SER A 122 -24.47 1.69 -75.61
N HIS A 123 -24.97 0.65 -76.29
CA HIS A 123 -24.23 -0.20 -77.22
C HIS A 123 -24.61 0.07 -78.68
N ASN A 124 -23.69 -0.25 -79.59
CA ASN A 124 -23.85 0.09 -81.01
C ASN A 124 -23.41 -1.05 -81.94
N ILE A 125 -24.38 -1.76 -82.52
CA ILE A 125 -24.15 -2.86 -83.46
C ILE A 125 -24.46 -2.43 -84.90
N ILE A 126 -23.92 -3.18 -85.87
CA ILE A 126 -24.33 -3.08 -87.28
C ILE A 126 -25.06 -4.36 -87.65
N VAL A 127 -26.31 -4.20 -88.10
CA VAL A 127 -27.15 -5.30 -88.60
C VAL A 127 -27.24 -5.21 -90.12
N LYS A 128 -26.95 -6.33 -90.77
CA LYS A 128 -27.10 -6.54 -92.20
C LYS A 128 -28.40 -7.26 -92.51
N VAL A 129 -29.07 -6.82 -93.57
CA VAL A 129 -30.21 -7.52 -94.18
C VAL A 129 -29.86 -7.91 -95.62
N THR A 130 -30.37 -9.06 -96.07
CA THR A 130 -30.27 -9.50 -97.47
C THR A 130 -31.57 -10.20 -97.91
N ASP A 131 -31.92 -10.02 -99.18
CA ASP A 131 -32.98 -10.73 -99.92
C ASP A 131 -32.52 -12.10 -100.45
N GLY A 132 -31.20 -12.37 -100.41
CA GLY A 132 -30.53 -13.52 -101.01
C GLY A 132 -29.70 -13.20 -102.27
N LYS A 133 -29.65 -11.94 -102.72
CA LYS A 133 -28.88 -11.48 -103.89
C LYS A 133 -28.08 -10.22 -103.58
N ASP A 134 -28.72 -9.23 -102.97
CA ASP A 134 -28.19 -7.93 -102.59
C ASP A 134 -28.19 -7.76 -101.06
N GLU A 135 -27.36 -6.85 -100.54
CA GLU A 135 -27.18 -6.66 -99.10
C GLU A 135 -27.16 -5.17 -98.72
N ALA A 136 -27.78 -4.84 -97.59
CA ALA A 136 -27.71 -3.51 -96.97
C ALA A 136 -27.45 -3.64 -95.46
N SER A 137 -26.99 -2.56 -94.82
CA SER A 137 -26.69 -2.57 -93.38
C SER A 137 -27.00 -1.25 -92.72
N ALA A 138 -27.51 -1.31 -91.49
CA ALA A 138 -27.78 -0.14 -90.66
C ALA A 138 -27.16 -0.29 -89.27
N LYS A 139 -26.88 0.86 -88.65
CA LYS A 139 -26.50 0.95 -87.24
C LYS A 139 -27.74 0.77 -86.36
N ILE A 140 -27.69 -0.15 -85.41
CA ILE A 140 -28.70 -0.34 -84.37
C ILE A 140 -28.09 0.07 -83.03
N THR A 141 -28.78 0.92 -82.28
CA THR A 141 -28.34 1.39 -80.95
C THR A 141 -29.23 0.77 -79.87
N ILE A 142 -28.61 0.16 -78.86
CA ILE A 142 -29.30 -0.38 -77.68
C ILE A 142 -28.94 0.54 -76.51
N ASN A 143 -29.90 1.29 -75.99
CA ASN A 143 -29.71 2.07 -74.77
C ASN A 143 -29.94 1.15 -73.56
N VAL A 144 -29.04 1.19 -72.59
CA VAL A 144 -29.23 0.48 -71.31
C VAL A 144 -30.11 1.35 -70.41
N ILE A 145 -31.00 0.73 -69.65
CA ILE A 145 -31.81 1.37 -68.60
C ILE A 145 -31.36 0.85 -67.24
N ASP A 146 -30.82 1.77 -66.46
CA ASP A 146 -30.66 1.77 -65.00
C ASP A 146 -31.74 0.94 -64.28
N PHE A 147 -31.28 -0.03 -63.48
CA PHE A 147 -32.06 -0.79 -62.53
C PHE A 147 -31.34 -0.78 -61.17
N ASN A 148 -31.69 0.19 -60.32
CA ASN A 148 -31.19 0.36 -58.95
C ASN A 148 -31.12 -0.97 -58.16
N GLU A 149 -29.93 -1.59 -58.11
CA GLU A 149 -29.61 -2.74 -57.27
C GLU A 149 -29.50 -2.31 -55.79
N ASN A 150 -29.85 -3.19 -54.84
CA ASN A 150 -29.70 -2.87 -53.42
C ASN A 150 -28.35 -3.33 -52.87
N THR A 151 -27.59 -2.43 -52.26
CA THR A 151 -26.30 -2.73 -51.63
C THR A 151 -26.48 -3.26 -50.20
N ALA A 152 -25.61 -4.15 -49.75
CA ALA A 152 -25.60 -4.58 -48.35
C ALA A 152 -25.02 -3.47 -47.44
N PRO A 153 -25.59 -3.22 -46.24
CA PRO A 153 -25.18 -2.11 -45.38
C PRO A 153 -23.73 -2.24 -44.92
N ALA A 154 -23.01 -1.13 -44.87
CA ALA A 154 -21.61 -1.07 -44.48
C ALA A 154 -21.46 -0.88 -42.96
N ILE A 155 -20.77 -1.84 -42.32
CA ILE A 155 -20.36 -1.77 -40.91
C ILE A 155 -18.89 -2.15 -40.79
N THR A 156 -18.18 -1.50 -39.86
CA THR A 156 -16.76 -1.77 -39.55
C THR A 156 -16.60 -2.12 -38.08
N ASN A 157 -15.51 -2.82 -37.75
CA ASN A 157 -15.15 -3.12 -36.36
C ASN A 157 -14.97 -1.82 -35.56
N GLN A 158 -15.54 -1.78 -34.37
CA GLN A 158 -15.58 -0.60 -33.50
C GLN A 158 -15.11 -0.98 -32.10
N SER A 159 -14.50 -0.02 -31.39
CA SER A 159 -14.03 -0.18 -30.02
C SER A 159 -14.69 0.83 -29.08
N PHE A 160 -15.18 0.36 -27.94
CA PHE A 160 -15.69 1.19 -26.84
C PHE A 160 -14.79 1.00 -25.62
N ASP A 161 -14.18 2.08 -25.14
CA ASP A 161 -13.39 2.09 -23.91
C ASP A 161 -14.33 2.48 -22.74
N ILE A 162 -14.53 1.55 -21.79
CA ILE A 162 -15.58 1.63 -20.77
C ILE A 162 -15.00 1.44 -19.37
N SER A 163 -15.20 2.46 -18.53
CA SER A 163 -14.93 2.43 -17.09
C SER A 163 -15.67 1.30 -16.38
N GLU A 164 -14.99 0.50 -15.57
CA GLU A 164 -15.57 -0.70 -14.94
C GLU A 164 -16.69 -0.40 -13.93
N ASN A 165 -16.62 0.77 -13.29
CA ASN A 165 -17.65 1.30 -12.38
C ASN A 165 -18.99 1.68 -13.08
N ASN A 166 -19.28 1.11 -14.26
CA ASN A 166 -20.55 1.27 -14.94
C ASN A 166 -21.70 0.76 -14.09
N THR A 167 -22.86 1.41 -14.18
CA THR A 167 -24.08 0.89 -13.55
C THR A 167 -24.66 -0.26 -14.36
N LYS A 168 -25.33 -1.20 -13.69
CA LYS A 168 -26.04 -2.30 -14.35
C LYS A 168 -27.15 -1.75 -15.27
N ASN A 169 -27.17 -2.20 -16.52
CA ASN A 169 -27.99 -1.68 -17.63
C ASN A 169 -27.56 -0.31 -18.20
N ALA A 170 -26.34 0.16 -17.90
CA ALA A 170 -25.79 1.37 -18.51
C ALA A 170 -25.71 1.25 -20.04
N VAL A 171 -26.03 2.36 -20.72
CA VAL A 171 -25.71 2.56 -22.14
C VAL A 171 -24.21 2.81 -22.27
N LEU A 172 -23.54 2.03 -23.09
CA LEU A 172 -22.10 2.13 -23.35
C LEU A 172 -21.82 2.99 -24.59
N GLY A 173 -22.74 2.98 -25.56
CA GLY A 173 -22.60 3.74 -26.79
C GLY A 173 -23.64 3.36 -27.83
N GLN A 174 -23.45 3.91 -29.03
CA GLN A 174 -24.24 3.65 -30.23
C GLN A 174 -23.31 3.03 -31.27
N ILE A 175 -23.64 1.83 -31.74
CA ILE A 175 -22.94 1.19 -32.86
C ILE A 175 -23.32 1.94 -34.14
N ALA A 176 -22.30 2.29 -34.94
CA ALA A 176 -22.48 2.95 -36.22
C ALA A 176 -22.40 1.95 -37.38
N ALA A 177 -23.32 2.11 -38.33
CA ALA A 177 -23.28 1.53 -39.66
C ALA A 177 -23.90 2.54 -40.64
N THR A 178 -23.64 2.35 -41.93
CA THR A 178 -24.13 3.23 -43.01
C THR A 178 -24.71 2.42 -44.14
N ASP A 179 -25.74 2.98 -44.76
CA ASP A 179 -26.40 2.46 -45.94
C ASP A 179 -26.10 3.38 -47.13
N ALA A 180 -26.02 2.88 -48.37
CA ALA A 180 -25.70 3.72 -49.53
C ALA A 180 -26.96 4.35 -50.16
N GLU A 181 -28.04 3.59 -50.14
CA GLU A 181 -29.39 3.91 -50.61
C GLU A 181 -30.15 4.75 -49.58
N GLY A 182 -29.87 4.52 -48.29
CA GLY A 182 -30.39 5.27 -47.14
C GLY A 182 -31.44 4.52 -46.32
N ASP A 183 -31.48 3.19 -46.43
CA ASP A 183 -32.51 2.34 -45.84
C ASP A 183 -32.40 2.15 -44.31
N ALA A 184 -33.48 1.64 -43.73
CA ALA A 184 -33.72 1.66 -42.29
C ALA A 184 -32.99 0.53 -41.53
N LEU A 185 -31.73 0.77 -41.17
CA LEU A 185 -30.87 -0.23 -40.52
C LEU A 185 -31.39 -0.76 -39.18
N THR A 186 -31.40 -2.09 -39.08
CA THR A 186 -31.71 -2.87 -37.87
C THR A 186 -30.50 -3.64 -37.37
N TYR A 187 -30.27 -3.66 -36.06
CA TYR A 187 -29.06 -4.23 -35.43
C TYR A 187 -29.41 -5.43 -34.54
N SER A 188 -28.50 -6.42 -34.48
CA SER A 188 -28.65 -7.59 -33.61
C SER A 188 -27.30 -8.22 -33.22
N LEU A 189 -27.25 -8.93 -32.09
CA LEU A 189 -26.12 -9.81 -31.78
C LEU A 189 -26.28 -11.14 -32.52
N THR A 190 -25.22 -11.61 -33.19
CA THR A 190 -25.20 -12.91 -33.88
C THR A 190 -25.25 -14.11 -32.93
N SER A 191 -24.86 -13.91 -31.67
CA SER A 191 -24.92 -14.90 -30.59
C SER A 191 -25.42 -14.24 -29.30
N GLN A 192 -26.13 -14.99 -28.44
CA GLN A 192 -26.61 -14.45 -27.17
C GLN A 192 -25.44 -14.14 -26.22
N SER A 193 -25.50 -12.98 -25.55
CA SER A 193 -24.57 -12.58 -24.50
C SER A 193 -25.30 -12.39 -23.18
N THR A 194 -24.69 -12.84 -22.08
CA THR A 194 -25.16 -12.59 -20.71
C THR A 194 -24.75 -11.22 -20.18
N ASN A 195 -23.70 -10.63 -20.75
CA ASN A 195 -23.03 -9.46 -20.21
C ASN A 195 -23.42 -8.18 -20.96
N PHE A 196 -23.91 -8.30 -22.20
CA PHE A 196 -24.24 -7.15 -23.06
C PHE A 196 -25.50 -7.40 -23.90
N SER A 197 -26.16 -6.32 -24.29
CA SER A 197 -27.26 -6.33 -25.26
C SER A 197 -27.12 -5.20 -26.27
N VAL A 198 -27.47 -5.47 -27.53
CA VAL A 198 -27.61 -4.46 -28.59
C VAL A 198 -29.10 -4.33 -28.91
N SER A 199 -29.63 -3.10 -28.94
CA SER A 199 -31.01 -2.84 -29.35
C SER A 199 -31.16 -2.94 -30.87
N SER A 200 -32.40 -3.02 -31.37
CA SER A 200 -32.68 -3.00 -32.81
C SER A 200 -32.21 -1.71 -33.50
N THR A 201 -31.92 -0.63 -32.75
CA THR A 201 -31.38 0.63 -33.28
C THR A 201 -29.88 0.78 -33.07
N GLY A 202 -29.17 -0.26 -32.60
CA GLY A 202 -27.71 -0.24 -32.40
C GLY A 202 -27.23 0.32 -31.05
N GLU A 203 -28.13 0.57 -30.09
CA GLU A 203 -27.77 1.01 -28.75
C GLU A 203 -27.14 -0.16 -27.97
N LEU A 204 -25.89 -0.01 -27.54
CA LEU A 204 -25.12 -1.00 -26.79
C LEU A 204 -25.26 -0.77 -25.28
N LYS A 205 -25.59 -1.82 -24.52
CA LYS A 205 -25.74 -1.79 -23.05
C LYS A 205 -24.98 -2.91 -22.35
N ALA A 206 -24.43 -2.62 -21.16
CA ALA A 206 -23.93 -3.63 -20.23
C ALA A 206 -25.07 -4.15 -19.34
N LEU A 207 -25.33 -5.45 -19.38
CA LEU A 207 -26.32 -6.13 -18.52
C LEU A 207 -25.78 -6.44 -17.11
N VAL A 208 -24.51 -6.13 -16.87
CA VAL A 208 -23.75 -6.35 -15.63
C VAL A 208 -23.00 -5.08 -15.23
N THR A 209 -22.45 -5.04 -14.02
CA THR A 209 -21.27 -4.23 -13.72
C THR A 209 -20.05 -4.92 -14.32
N LEU A 210 -19.12 -4.17 -14.89
CA LEU A 210 -17.85 -4.69 -15.38
C LEU A 210 -16.83 -4.75 -14.22
N ASP A 211 -15.68 -5.36 -14.49
CA ASP A 211 -14.64 -5.71 -13.52
C ASP A 211 -13.36 -5.97 -14.34
N TYR A 212 -12.36 -5.11 -14.17
CA TYR A 212 -11.11 -5.08 -14.92
C TYR A 212 -10.15 -6.18 -14.45
N GLU A 213 -10.13 -6.52 -13.17
CA GLU A 213 -9.33 -7.61 -12.60
C GLU A 213 -9.79 -8.97 -13.11
N THR A 214 -11.10 -9.14 -13.27
CA THR A 214 -11.73 -10.35 -13.80
C THR A 214 -11.66 -10.40 -15.33
N THR A 215 -11.97 -9.32 -16.07
CA THR A 215 -11.97 -9.37 -17.56
C THR A 215 -11.74 -8.01 -18.22
N LYS A 216 -10.51 -7.80 -18.69
CA LYS A 216 -10.03 -6.52 -19.29
C LYS A 216 -10.60 -6.18 -20.67
N ASN A 217 -11.20 -7.13 -21.41
CA ASN A 217 -11.88 -6.86 -22.67
C ASN A 217 -12.92 -7.93 -23.04
N TYR A 218 -13.90 -7.55 -23.84
CA TYR A 218 -14.91 -8.41 -24.42
C TYR A 218 -15.05 -8.15 -25.93
N THR A 219 -15.49 -9.15 -26.69
CA THR A 219 -15.85 -9.01 -28.11
C THR A 219 -17.28 -9.47 -28.36
N LEU A 220 -17.98 -8.77 -29.26
CA LEU A 220 -19.37 -9.04 -29.65
C LEU A 220 -19.50 -8.98 -31.16
N ASP A 221 -19.87 -10.09 -31.80
CA ASP A 221 -20.13 -10.10 -33.24
C ASP A 221 -21.57 -9.65 -33.52
N VAL A 222 -21.69 -8.45 -34.10
CA VAL A 222 -22.95 -7.74 -34.36
C VAL A 222 -23.28 -7.80 -35.85
N SER A 223 -24.54 -8.07 -36.16
CA SER A 223 -25.10 -7.98 -37.51
C SER A 223 -25.96 -6.72 -37.64
N VAL A 224 -25.87 -6.07 -38.81
CA VAL A 224 -26.76 -4.99 -39.24
C VAL A 224 -27.43 -5.37 -40.57
N SER A 225 -28.69 -5.01 -40.75
CA SER A 225 -29.51 -5.34 -41.91
C SER A 225 -30.47 -4.21 -42.30
N ASP A 226 -30.57 -3.92 -43.59
CA ASP A 226 -31.59 -3.08 -44.23
C ASP A 226 -33.00 -3.72 -44.24
N GLY A 227 -33.08 -5.04 -44.01
CA GLY A 227 -34.30 -5.84 -44.09
C GLY A 227 -34.28 -6.90 -45.21
N THR A 228 -33.34 -6.82 -46.14
CA THR A 228 -33.13 -7.77 -47.24
C THR A 228 -31.71 -8.35 -47.26
N LEU A 229 -30.68 -7.53 -47.04
CA LEU A 229 -29.28 -7.93 -46.94
C LEU A 229 -28.75 -7.68 -45.53
N SER A 230 -27.52 -8.13 -45.24
CA SER A 230 -26.92 -7.96 -43.92
C SER A 230 -25.40 -8.08 -43.93
N SER A 231 -24.74 -7.27 -43.10
CA SER A 231 -23.30 -7.33 -42.85
C SER A 231 -23.00 -7.54 -41.37
N THR A 232 -21.77 -7.95 -41.04
CA THR A 232 -21.34 -8.22 -39.67
C THR A 232 -20.00 -7.56 -39.34
N ALA A 233 -19.85 -7.08 -38.10
CA ALA A 233 -18.59 -6.59 -37.55
C ALA A 233 -18.40 -7.03 -36.09
N THR A 234 -17.14 -7.15 -35.67
CA THR A 234 -16.79 -7.39 -34.27
C THR A 234 -16.70 -6.05 -33.54
N ILE A 235 -17.47 -5.92 -32.46
CA ILE A 235 -17.42 -4.80 -31.53
C ILE A 235 -16.56 -5.20 -30.33
N THR A 236 -15.47 -4.48 -30.09
CA THR A 236 -14.61 -4.68 -28.91
C THR A 236 -15.04 -3.72 -27.80
N ILE A 237 -15.12 -4.22 -26.57
CA ILE A 237 -15.36 -3.43 -25.37
C ILE A 237 -14.12 -3.60 -24.50
N ASN A 238 -13.29 -2.56 -24.43
CA ASN A 238 -12.15 -2.52 -23.54
C ASN A 238 -12.63 -2.05 -22.18
N VAL A 239 -12.37 -2.82 -21.12
CA VAL A 239 -12.62 -2.34 -19.75
C VAL A 239 -11.42 -1.50 -19.33
N THR A 240 -11.66 -0.31 -18.80
CA THR A 240 -10.61 0.57 -18.28
C THR A 240 -10.65 0.61 -16.75
N ASP A 241 -9.51 0.22 -16.16
CA ASP A 241 -9.11 0.32 -14.76
C ASP A 241 -9.58 1.63 -14.10
N VAL A 242 -10.33 1.52 -13.00
CA VAL A 242 -10.62 2.63 -12.07
C VAL A 242 -10.54 2.16 -10.60
N ASP A 243 -9.32 1.81 -10.17
CA ASP A 243 -8.87 1.65 -8.77
C ASP A 243 -9.94 1.94 -7.69
N GLU A 244 -10.70 0.91 -7.29
CA GLU A 244 -11.69 1.02 -6.20
C GLU A 244 -11.04 1.36 -4.85
N ASN A 245 -9.71 1.27 -4.76
CA ASN A 245 -8.93 1.65 -3.61
C ASN A 245 -8.38 3.08 -3.72
N ASP A 246 -9.00 3.99 -4.49
CA ASP A 246 -8.61 5.41 -4.53
C ASP A 246 -8.75 6.17 -3.18
N ALA A 247 -9.43 5.57 -2.20
CA ALA A 247 -9.84 6.21 -0.95
C ALA A 247 -9.22 5.58 0.30
N PHE A 248 -8.85 6.45 1.25
CA PHE A 248 -8.55 6.07 2.63
C PHE A 248 -9.85 6.03 3.44
N ILE A 249 -10.17 4.88 4.02
CA ILE A 249 -11.44 4.65 4.72
C ILE A 249 -11.17 4.30 6.19
N THR A 250 -11.87 4.97 7.09
CA THR A 250 -11.75 4.78 8.54
C THR A 250 -13.11 4.73 9.21
N THR A 251 -13.32 3.82 10.16
CA THR A 251 -14.53 3.77 10.98
C THR A 251 -14.32 4.50 12.30
N TRP A 252 -15.16 5.49 12.56
CA TRP A 252 -15.19 6.32 13.77
C TRP A 252 -16.46 6.07 14.59
N LYS A 253 -16.39 6.20 15.90
CA LYS A 253 -17.52 6.03 16.81
C LYS A 253 -17.67 7.22 17.77
N THR A 254 -18.84 7.83 17.75
CA THR A 254 -19.26 8.84 18.73
C THR A 254 -20.18 8.22 19.78
N ASN A 255 -20.06 8.69 21.02
CA ASN A 255 -20.79 8.16 22.18
C ASN A 255 -21.74 9.22 22.81
N SER A 256 -21.73 10.45 22.31
CA SER A 256 -22.64 11.53 22.73
C SER A 256 -23.16 12.34 21.53
N LEU A 257 -24.29 13.03 21.71
CA LEU A 257 -24.81 14.01 20.75
C LEU A 257 -23.82 15.16 20.57
N ASN A 258 -23.75 15.71 19.36
CA ASN A 258 -22.85 16.82 18.97
C ASN A 258 -21.37 16.57 19.29
N GLN A 259 -20.92 15.31 19.20
CA GLN A 259 -19.51 14.98 19.42
C GLN A 259 -18.67 15.41 18.21
N LEU A 260 -17.53 16.03 18.50
CA LEU A 260 -16.57 16.48 17.49
C LEU A 260 -15.63 15.35 17.06
N VAL A 261 -15.34 15.28 15.77
CA VAL A 261 -14.22 14.51 15.19
C VAL A 261 -13.36 15.47 14.35
N THR A 262 -12.05 15.43 14.56
CA THR A 262 -11.07 16.30 13.88
C THR A 262 -10.09 15.45 13.09
N ILE A 263 -10.05 15.64 11.77
CA ILE A 263 -8.99 15.11 10.91
C ILE A 263 -7.84 16.11 10.94
N LYS A 264 -6.77 15.73 11.65
CA LYS A 264 -5.60 16.57 11.89
C LYS A 264 -4.49 16.24 10.89
N THR A 265 -4.05 17.27 10.17
CA THR A 265 -3.08 17.19 9.07
C THR A 265 -1.70 17.70 9.51
N ARG A 266 -0.76 17.73 8.57
CA ARG A 266 0.53 18.45 8.66
C ARG A 266 0.58 19.69 7.76
N ALA A 267 -0.55 20.35 7.45
CA ALA A 267 -0.61 21.46 6.48
C ALA A 267 0.22 22.71 6.86
N SER A 268 0.57 22.85 8.14
CA SER A 268 1.49 23.90 8.63
C SER A 268 2.98 23.57 8.46
N GLU A 269 3.34 22.38 7.97
CA GLU A 269 4.72 21.94 7.78
C GLU A 269 5.18 22.08 6.32
N THR A 270 6.38 22.61 6.11
CA THR A 270 6.96 22.81 4.77
C THR A 270 7.05 21.49 3.99
N GLY A 271 6.54 21.49 2.76
CA GLY A 271 6.57 20.33 1.86
C GLY A 271 5.32 19.45 1.90
N PHE A 272 4.39 19.73 2.81
CA PHE A 272 3.03 19.19 2.76
C PHE A 272 2.10 20.14 1.99
N THR A 273 1.16 19.55 1.27
CA THR A 273 0.13 20.23 0.49
C THR A 273 -1.08 19.31 0.53
N TYR A 274 -2.25 19.88 0.77
CA TYR A 274 -3.50 19.14 0.90
C TYR A 274 -4.50 19.71 -0.09
N ASP A 275 -5.21 18.83 -0.77
CA ASP A 275 -6.35 19.14 -1.62
C ASP A 275 -7.19 17.86 -1.70
N TYR A 276 -8.06 17.68 -0.72
CA TYR A 276 -8.81 16.44 -0.52
C TYR A 276 -10.31 16.68 -0.38
N THR A 277 -11.07 15.62 -0.60
CA THR A 277 -12.50 15.53 -0.31
C THR A 277 -12.71 14.57 0.85
N ILE A 278 -13.74 14.80 1.65
CA ILE A 278 -14.07 13.98 2.82
C ILE A 278 -15.58 13.78 2.92
N ASP A 279 -16.03 12.53 2.90
CA ASP A 279 -17.37 12.14 3.33
C ASP A 279 -17.31 11.71 4.79
N TRP A 280 -18.21 12.24 5.61
CA TRP A 280 -18.25 11.97 7.05
C TRP A 280 -19.09 10.74 7.42
N GLY A 281 -19.80 10.13 6.46
CA GLY A 281 -20.59 8.93 6.67
C GLY A 281 -21.96 9.15 7.34
N ASP A 282 -22.35 10.41 7.57
CA ASP A 282 -23.68 10.81 8.06
C ASP A 282 -24.52 11.55 7.00
N GLY A 283 -24.02 11.64 5.77
CA GLY A 283 -24.62 12.38 4.65
C GLY A 283 -24.04 13.79 4.43
N MET A 284 -23.10 14.23 5.27
CA MET A 284 -22.34 15.46 5.07
C MET A 284 -20.98 15.17 4.42
N SER A 285 -20.52 16.06 3.53
CA SER A 285 -19.18 15.99 2.94
C SER A 285 -18.59 17.38 2.66
N ASP A 286 -17.26 17.47 2.70
CA ASP A 286 -16.49 18.67 2.38
C ASP A 286 -15.57 18.43 1.18
N GLN A 287 -15.24 19.51 0.46
CA GLN A 287 -14.58 19.48 -0.85
C GLN A 287 -13.47 20.54 -0.93
N ASN A 288 -12.36 20.23 -1.60
CA ASN A 288 -11.18 21.12 -1.74
C ASN A 288 -10.57 21.49 -0.37
N VAL A 289 -10.49 20.53 0.55
CA VAL A 289 -9.99 20.73 1.90
C VAL A 289 -8.46 20.80 1.87
N THR A 290 -7.90 21.89 2.40
CA THR A 290 -6.47 22.24 2.29
C THR A 290 -5.69 22.15 3.60
N GLY A 291 -6.29 21.57 4.65
CA GLY A 291 -5.65 21.40 5.95
C GLY A 291 -6.54 20.69 6.98
N ASP A 292 -6.42 21.09 8.24
CA ASP A 292 -7.20 20.52 9.35
C ASP A 292 -8.70 20.80 9.18
N ILE A 293 -9.54 19.78 9.44
CA ILE A 293 -11.00 19.92 9.40
C ILE A 293 -11.65 19.22 10.59
N THR A 294 -12.80 19.72 11.03
CA THR A 294 -13.56 19.19 12.18
C THR A 294 -15.05 19.17 11.89
N HIS A 295 -15.68 18.02 12.11
CA HIS A 295 -17.12 17.82 11.95
C HIS A 295 -17.80 17.59 13.30
N THR A 296 -19.12 17.84 13.34
CA THR A 296 -19.98 17.68 14.52
C THR A 296 -21.08 16.67 14.22
N TYR A 297 -20.91 15.43 14.69
CA TYR A 297 -21.95 14.41 14.56
C TYR A 297 -23.13 14.73 15.48
N ALA A 298 -24.27 15.11 14.90
CA ALA A 298 -25.47 15.48 15.64
C ALA A 298 -25.99 14.32 16.52
N THR A 299 -25.82 13.08 16.05
CA THR A 299 -26.18 11.84 16.75
C THR A 299 -24.95 11.06 17.23
N ALA A 300 -25.12 10.29 18.31
CA ALA A 300 -24.16 9.26 18.69
C ALA A 300 -24.30 8.04 17.75
N GLY A 301 -23.19 7.51 17.23
CA GLY A 301 -23.23 6.44 16.23
C GLY A 301 -21.86 5.93 15.83
N THR A 302 -21.84 5.10 14.78
CA THR A 302 -20.62 4.61 14.11
C THR A 302 -20.69 5.01 12.65
N TYR A 303 -19.64 5.66 12.14
CA TYR A 303 -19.62 6.30 10.82
C TYR A 303 -18.35 5.90 10.06
N LYS A 304 -18.47 5.67 8.75
CA LYS A 304 -17.33 5.51 7.86
C LYS A 304 -16.94 6.86 7.29
N VAL A 305 -15.74 7.32 7.62
CA VAL A 305 -15.13 8.51 7.04
C VAL A 305 -14.29 8.09 5.84
N VAL A 306 -14.54 8.69 4.68
CA VAL A 306 -13.90 8.38 3.40
C VAL A 306 -13.15 9.61 2.91
N ILE A 307 -11.84 9.49 2.71
CA ILE A 307 -10.96 10.57 2.24
C ILE A 307 -10.38 10.21 0.88
N LYS A 308 -10.53 11.10 -0.10
CA LYS A 308 -9.97 10.97 -1.47
C LYS A 308 -9.18 12.22 -1.85
N GLY A 309 -8.14 12.06 -2.67
CA GLY A 309 -7.33 13.17 -3.20
C GLY A 309 -5.99 13.35 -2.50
N ILE A 310 -5.46 14.58 -2.50
CA ILE A 310 -4.12 14.89 -2.01
C ILE A 310 -4.14 15.01 -0.48
N PHE A 311 -3.89 13.90 0.21
CA PHE A 311 -3.86 13.81 1.69
C PHE A 311 -2.56 13.13 2.19
N PRO A 312 -1.38 13.77 2.07
CA PRO A 312 -0.08 13.09 2.21
C PRO A 312 0.35 12.72 3.64
N ALA A 313 -0.36 13.15 4.69
CA ALA A 313 -0.13 12.72 6.07
C ALA A 313 -1.31 13.04 6.99
N ILE A 314 -1.45 12.23 8.05
CA ILE A 314 -2.33 12.49 9.20
C ILE A 314 -1.49 12.58 10.48
N ASN A 315 -1.98 13.27 11.50
CA ASN A 315 -1.28 13.48 12.76
C ASN A 315 -2.28 13.56 13.93
N LEU A 316 -3.00 12.46 14.19
CA LEU A 316 -3.99 12.41 15.28
C LEU A 316 -3.35 12.60 16.66
N SER A 317 -2.02 12.51 16.79
CA SER A 317 -1.31 12.77 18.07
C SER A 317 -1.58 14.16 18.66
N GLU A 318 -1.95 15.14 17.83
CA GLU A 318 -2.23 16.53 18.23
C GLU A 318 -3.71 16.84 18.54
N VAL A 319 -4.63 15.88 18.37
CA VAL A 319 -6.04 16.06 18.80
C VAL A 319 -6.29 15.52 20.22
N PRO A 320 -7.31 16.02 20.95
CA PRO A 320 -7.67 15.51 22.27
C PRO A 320 -7.91 13.99 22.31
N SER A 321 -7.65 13.35 23.46
CA SER A 321 -7.68 11.89 23.55
C SER A 321 -9.04 11.29 23.16
N TYR A 322 -10.14 11.91 23.57
CA TYR A 322 -11.49 11.46 23.22
C TYR A 322 -11.75 11.41 21.69
N ILE A 323 -11.08 12.25 20.89
CA ILE A 323 -11.15 12.19 19.42
C ILE A 323 -10.34 10.99 18.92
N ARG A 324 -9.11 10.79 19.39
CA ARG A 324 -8.29 9.63 19.02
C ARG A 324 -8.93 8.29 19.43
N GLU A 325 -9.61 8.28 20.58
CA GLU A 325 -10.39 7.17 21.11
C GLU A 325 -11.70 6.95 20.32
N SER A 326 -12.11 7.89 19.48
CA SER A 326 -13.24 7.72 18.57
C SER A 326 -12.88 6.87 17.35
N LEU A 327 -11.63 6.88 16.87
CA LEU A 327 -11.19 6.00 15.78
C LEU A 327 -11.24 4.54 16.21
N GLN A 328 -12.08 3.73 15.54
CA GLN A 328 -12.26 2.31 15.83
C GLN A 328 -11.50 1.42 14.85
N SER A 329 -11.42 1.79 13.58
CA SER A 329 -10.58 1.07 12.62
C SER A 329 -10.10 1.89 11.43
N ILE A 330 -8.96 1.48 10.88
CA ILE A 330 -8.56 1.72 9.50
C ILE A 330 -9.13 0.55 8.69
N ASP A 331 -9.96 0.86 7.70
CA ASP A 331 -10.72 -0.10 6.90
C ASP A 331 -10.17 -0.27 5.48
N GLN A 332 -9.45 0.73 4.97
CA GLN A 332 -8.78 0.75 3.66
C GLN A 332 -7.71 1.83 3.68
N TRP A 333 -6.51 1.56 3.14
CA TRP A 333 -5.41 2.52 3.05
C TRP A 333 -5.51 3.44 1.83
N GLY A 334 -5.85 2.83 0.71
CA GLY A 334 -5.99 3.40 -0.61
C GLY A 334 -4.70 3.92 -1.26
N SER A 335 -4.81 4.39 -2.51
CA SER A 335 -3.69 4.88 -3.33
C SER A 335 -3.12 6.26 -2.91
N ILE A 336 -3.35 6.67 -1.64
CA ILE A 336 -2.73 7.82 -1.01
C ILE A 336 -1.21 7.62 -0.92
N LYS A 337 -0.46 8.54 -1.53
CA LYS A 337 1.01 8.55 -1.52
C LYS A 337 1.52 9.25 -0.27
N TRP A 338 1.68 8.49 0.80
CA TRP A 338 2.05 9.00 2.13
C TRP A 338 3.47 9.58 2.11
N LYS A 339 3.64 10.80 2.62
CA LYS A 339 4.95 11.45 2.82
C LYS A 339 5.55 11.14 4.20
N THR A 340 4.71 10.88 5.20
CA THR A 340 5.14 10.36 6.50
C THR A 340 4.01 9.68 7.24
N MET A 341 4.33 8.64 8.01
CA MET A 341 3.42 8.02 8.99
C MET A 341 3.75 8.42 10.45
N LYS A 342 4.73 9.32 10.65
CA LYS A 342 5.17 9.81 11.96
C LYS A 342 3.97 10.23 12.81
N GLN A 343 3.77 9.50 13.91
CA GLN A 343 2.74 9.75 14.94
C GLN A 343 1.30 9.75 14.42
N ALA A 344 1.05 9.20 13.22
CA ALA A 344 -0.24 9.28 12.51
C ALA A 344 -1.45 8.85 13.36
N PHE A 345 -1.35 7.70 14.03
CA PHE A 345 -2.40 7.09 14.87
C PHE A 345 -1.97 7.00 16.34
N LYS A 346 -0.95 7.78 16.75
CA LYS A 346 -0.44 7.79 18.12
C LYS A 346 -1.56 8.12 19.12
N GLY A 347 -1.82 7.20 20.05
CA GLY A 347 -2.82 7.35 21.10
C GLY A 347 -4.25 7.10 20.64
N CYS A 348 -4.46 6.44 19.50
CA CYS A 348 -5.77 5.92 19.08
C CYS A 348 -6.01 4.55 19.72
N THR A 349 -6.22 4.52 21.04
CA THR A 349 -6.21 3.32 21.88
C THR A 349 -7.04 2.15 21.34
N TYR A 350 -8.20 2.46 20.76
CA TYR A 350 -9.18 1.48 20.31
C TYR A 350 -9.02 1.03 18.86
N VAL A 351 -8.09 1.65 18.10
CA VAL A 351 -7.91 1.36 16.68
C VAL A 351 -7.55 -0.11 16.46
N LYS A 352 -8.35 -0.75 15.62
CA LYS A 352 -8.01 -1.98 14.91
C LYS A 352 -7.58 -1.60 13.50
N GLU A 353 -6.90 -2.49 12.84
CA GLU A 353 -6.83 -2.45 11.38
C GLU A 353 -7.69 -3.62 10.89
N LEU A 354 -8.48 -3.38 9.85
CA LEU A 354 -9.25 -4.40 9.12
C LEU A 354 -9.12 -4.20 7.59
N ALA A 355 -8.03 -3.56 7.16
CA ALA A 355 -7.73 -3.22 5.79
C ALA A 355 -7.17 -4.44 5.03
N SER A 356 -7.69 -4.69 3.82
CA SER A 356 -7.22 -5.75 2.92
C SER A 356 -6.04 -5.32 2.04
N ASP A 357 -5.82 -4.01 1.93
CA ASP A 357 -4.74 -3.38 1.17
C ASP A 357 -3.57 -2.96 2.07
N ALA A 358 -2.55 -2.31 1.50
CA ALA A 358 -1.38 -1.80 2.22
C ALA A 358 -1.09 -0.36 1.79
N PRO A 359 -0.56 0.51 2.67
CA PRO A 359 -0.29 1.90 2.34
C PRO A 359 0.85 2.05 1.33
N ASP A 360 0.73 3.01 0.40
CA ASP A 360 1.87 3.45 -0.42
C ASP A 360 2.89 4.20 0.46
N LEU A 361 3.84 3.44 1.00
CA LEU A 361 4.97 3.93 1.80
C LEU A 361 6.18 4.35 0.92
N SER A 362 6.07 4.41 -0.41
CA SER A 362 7.21 4.67 -1.31
C SER A 362 7.92 6.01 -1.07
N ASN A 363 7.20 7.00 -0.51
CA ASN A 363 7.73 8.31 -0.16
C ASN A 363 7.98 8.48 1.36
N VAL A 364 7.69 7.46 2.17
CA VAL A 364 7.85 7.50 3.63
C VAL A 364 9.28 7.10 4.01
N THR A 365 9.91 7.90 4.88
CA THR A 365 11.20 7.56 5.51
C THR A 365 11.13 7.53 7.03
N ASP A 366 10.02 8.01 7.62
CA ASP A 366 9.77 8.13 9.06
C ASP A 366 8.34 7.66 9.39
N MET A 367 8.25 6.61 10.21
CA MET A 367 7.01 6.05 10.78
C MET A 367 6.99 6.18 12.31
N SER A 368 7.85 7.03 12.90
CA SER A 368 8.10 7.01 14.33
C SER A 368 6.84 7.31 15.15
N GLY A 369 6.55 6.40 16.08
CA GLY A 369 5.36 6.44 16.93
C GLY A 369 4.03 6.32 16.20
N MET A 370 3.96 5.88 14.93
CA MET A 370 2.72 5.74 14.14
C MET A 370 1.59 5.06 14.94
N PHE A 371 1.91 3.97 15.64
CA PHE A 371 0.98 3.20 16.48
C PHE A 371 1.34 3.21 17.97
N HIS A 372 2.04 4.25 18.44
CA HIS A 372 2.35 4.39 19.86
C HIS A 372 1.06 4.54 20.67
N SER A 373 0.84 3.66 21.65
CA SER A 373 -0.40 3.51 22.43
C SER A 373 -1.64 3.11 21.61
N ALA A 374 -1.48 2.48 20.44
CA ALA A 374 -2.57 1.80 19.73
C ALA A 374 -2.85 0.43 20.39
N SER A 375 -3.37 0.45 21.61
CA SER A 375 -3.41 -0.71 22.51
C SER A 375 -4.22 -1.92 22.03
N ASN A 376 -5.12 -1.73 21.05
CA ASN A 376 -5.93 -2.76 20.40
C ASN A 376 -5.39 -3.24 19.04
N LEU A 377 -4.30 -2.64 18.52
CA LEU A 377 -3.77 -3.00 17.21
C LEU A 377 -3.25 -4.45 17.21
N ASN A 378 -3.75 -5.27 16.28
CA ASN A 378 -3.28 -6.64 16.05
C ASN A 378 -3.75 -7.22 14.70
N GLN A 379 -3.66 -6.47 13.59
CA GLN A 379 -3.82 -7.03 12.24
C GLN A 379 -2.48 -7.54 11.71
N ASP A 380 -2.53 -8.55 10.85
CA ASP A 380 -1.46 -8.85 9.92
C ASP A 380 -1.13 -7.61 9.06
N ILE A 381 0.15 -7.19 9.09
CA ILE A 381 0.74 -6.08 8.34
C ILE A 381 2.05 -6.54 7.65
N SER A 382 2.20 -7.85 7.47
CA SER A 382 3.36 -8.49 6.85
C SER A 382 3.51 -8.11 5.37
N ASN A 383 2.44 -7.68 4.70
CA ASN A 383 2.42 -7.21 3.31
C ASN A 383 2.98 -5.79 3.10
N TRP A 384 3.29 -5.03 4.16
CA TRP A 384 3.75 -3.63 4.03
C TRP A 384 5.20 -3.52 3.52
N ASP A 385 5.43 -2.75 2.46
CA ASP A 385 6.79 -2.40 2.02
C ASP A 385 7.42 -1.30 2.88
N VAL A 386 8.16 -1.71 3.89
CA VAL A 386 8.94 -0.82 4.76
C VAL A 386 10.39 -0.58 4.28
N SER A 387 10.74 -0.91 3.04
CA SER A 387 12.13 -0.86 2.54
C SER A 387 12.76 0.54 2.52
N ASN A 388 11.96 1.61 2.40
CA ASN A 388 12.42 3.00 2.41
C ASN A 388 12.57 3.59 3.83
N ILE A 389 12.14 2.87 4.87
CA ILE A 389 12.04 3.41 6.22
C ILE A 389 13.41 3.52 6.89
N THR A 390 13.70 4.70 7.46
CA THR A 390 14.94 4.98 8.19
C THR A 390 14.72 5.16 9.70
N ASN A 391 13.51 5.56 10.11
CA ASN A 391 13.13 5.83 11.49
C ASN A 391 11.86 5.03 11.89
N MET A 392 12.04 4.03 12.76
CA MET A 392 10.98 3.22 13.38
C MET A 392 10.88 3.44 14.90
N ASN A 393 11.41 4.57 15.42
CA ASN A 393 11.38 4.86 16.85
C ASN A 393 9.96 4.79 17.43
N ALA A 394 9.78 4.03 18.51
CA ALA A 394 8.52 3.86 19.24
C ALA A 394 7.32 3.39 18.40
N LEU A 395 7.53 2.75 17.24
CA LEU A 395 6.46 2.37 16.30
C LEU A 395 5.26 1.66 16.96
N PHE A 396 5.52 0.61 17.75
CA PHE A 396 4.53 -0.18 18.49
C PHE A 396 4.64 0.01 20.02
N SER A 397 5.25 1.12 20.45
CA SER A 397 5.42 1.45 21.88
C SER A 397 4.05 1.58 22.57
N HIS A 398 3.78 0.78 23.60
CA HIS A 398 2.49 0.62 24.28
C HIS A 398 1.34 0.06 23.40
N ALA A 399 1.63 -0.55 22.24
CA ALA A 399 0.65 -1.35 21.50
C ALA A 399 0.49 -2.72 22.18
N THR A 400 -0.22 -2.75 23.32
CA THR A 400 -0.15 -3.86 24.28
C THR A 400 -0.59 -5.23 23.73
N THR A 401 -1.54 -5.27 22.79
CA THR A 401 -1.99 -6.51 22.15
C THR A 401 -1.07 -7.00 21.04
N PHE A 402 -0.26 -6.12 20.44
CA PHE A 402 0.40 -6.36 19.16
C PHE A 402 1.37 -7.54 19.20
N ASN A 403 1.09 -8.55 18.38
CA ASN A 403 1.89 -9.76 18.23
C ASN A 403 1.69 -10.36 16.83
N GLN A 404 1.89 -9.55 15.78
CA GLN A 404 1.68 -9.96 14.38
C GLN A 404 2.99 -10.07 13.62
N ASP A 405 3.02 -10.96 12.62
CA ASP A 405 4.26 -11.30 11.91
C ASP A 405 4.74 -10.12 11.08
N ILE A 406 6.03 -9.81 11.27
CA ILE A 406 6.80 -8.76 10.61
C ILE A 406 8.23 -9.26 10.33
N GLY A 407 8.49 -10.58 10.43
CA GLY A 407 9.80 -11.19 10.19
C GLY A 407 10.27 -11.11 8.74
N ASN A 408 9.36 -10.82 7.81
CA ASN A 408 9.64 -10.58 6.40
C ASN A 408 9.99 -9.10 6.06
N TRP A 409 9.78 -8.16 7.00
CA TRP A 409 9.99 -6.73 6.76
C TRP A 409 11.46 -6.38 6.42
N ASN A 410 11.67 -5.63 5.34
CA ASN A 410 12.99 -5.21 4.88
C ASN A 410 13.53 -4.00 5.67
N VAL A 411 13.99 -4.23 6.90
CA VAL A 411 14.54 -3.18 7.77
C VAL A 411 15.99 -2.75 7.45
N GLU A 412 16.56 -3.12 6.29
CA GLU A 412 17.98 -2.87 6.00
C GLU A 412 18.34 -1.36 5.99
N ASN A 413 17.38 -0.47 5.72
CA ASN A 413 17.59 0.98 5.73
C ASN A 413 17.35 1.67 7.09
N VAL A 414 16.91 0.94 8.12
CA VAL A 414 16.59 1.53 9.43
C VAL A 414 17.86 1.94 10.19
N ILE A 415 17.92 3.21 10.56
CA ILE A 415 19.02 3.84 11.32
C ILE A 415 18.68 3.88 12.81
N THR A 416 17.39 3.96 13.16
CA THR A 416 16.93 4.04 14.56
C THR A 416 15.57 3.37 14.78
N MET A 417 15.50 2.57 15.86
CA MET A 417 14.34 1.76 16.29
C MET A 417 14.25 1.73 17.82
N SER A 418 14.62 2.82 18.47
CA SER A 418 14.55 2.96 19.93
C SER A 418 13.10 2.91 20.42
N ALA A 419 12.85 2.24 21.53
CA ALA A 419 11.53 1.99 22.12
C ALA A 419 10.51 1.29 21.20
N MET A 420 10.92 0.67 20.08
CA MET A 420 10.01 0.13 19.04
C MET A 420 8.92 -0.78 19.60
N PHE A 421 9.25 -1.67 20.55
CA PHE A 421 8.34 -2.59 21.24
C PHE A 421 8.24 -2.32 22.75
N GLN A 422 8.58 -1.11 23.19
CA GLN A 422 8.45 -0.72 24.60
C GLN A 422 7.01 -0.95 25.07
N SER A 423 6.80 -1.77 26.10
CA SER A 423 5.48 -2.15 26.64
C SER A 423 4.52 -2.79 25.60
N ALA A 424 5.02 -3.36 24.51
CA ALA A 424 4.28 -4.28 23.66
C ALA A 424 4.20 -5.64 24.37
N PHE A 425 3.37 -5.75 25.41
CA PHE A 425 3.38 -6.85 26.38
C PHE A 425 3.31 -8.25 25.74
N ASN A 426 2.51 -8.39 24.68
CA ASN A 426 2.29 -9.65 23.99
C ASN A 426 3.31 -9.97 22.89
N PHE A 427 4.15 -9.01 22.46
CA PHE A 427 4.98 -9.17 21.27
C PHE A 427 6.06 -10.25 21.45
N ASN A 428 6.04 -11.25 20.58
CA ASN A 428 6.94 -12.40 20.57
C ASN A 428 6.99 -13.06 19.16
N GLN A 429 7.01 -12.26 18.09
CA GLN A 429 7.15 -12.78 16.71
C GLN A 429 8.61 -12.79 16.24
N ASP A 430 8.93 -13.70 15.33
CA ASP A 430 10.31 -13.89 14.86
C ASP A 430 10.76 -12.68 14.02
N ILE A 431 11.92 -12.15 14.37
CA ILE A 431 12.61 -11.02 13.75
C ILE A 431 14.11 -11.29 13.64
N GLY A 432 14.57 -12.55 13.80
CA GLY A 432 15.98 -12.93 13.71
C GLY A 432 16.59 -12.72 12.33
N SER A 433 15.74 -12.74 11.29
CA SER A 433 16.04 -12.41 9.89
C SER A 433 16.48 -10.95 9.66
N TRP A 434 16.15 -10.04 10.58
CA TRP A 434 16.24 -8.60 10.35
C TRP A 434 17.68 -8.08 10.18
N LYS A 435 17.92 -7.37 9.07
CA LYS A 435 19.22 -6.77 8.72
C LYS A 435 19.50 -5.46 9.47
N VAL A 436 19.57 -5.48 10.79
CA VAL A 436 19.76 -4.28 11.65
C VAL A 436 21.13 -3.57 11.52
N GLY A 437 21.95 -3.89 10.53
CA GLY A 437 23.34 -3.43 10.36
C GLY A 437 23.56 -1.94 10.05
N LYS A 438 22.50 -1.13 10.02
CA LYS A 438 22.57 0.36 9.98
C LYS A 438 22.11 1.02 11.30
N VAL A 439 21.56 0.26 12.25
CA VAL A 439 20.99 0.79 13.50
C VAL A 439 22.08 1.31 14.45
N LEU A 440 21.87 2.52 14.98
CA LEU A 440 22.80 3.18 15.90
C LEU A 440 22.35 3.16 17.37
N ASN A 441 21.04 3.01 17.62
CA ASN A 441 20.43 3.16 18.95
C ASN A 441 19.27 2.19 19.18
N MET A 442 19.40 1.33 20.21
CA MET A 442 18.42 0.32 20.64
C MET A 442 17.90 0.59 22.08
N PHE A 443 18.02 1.84 22.55
CA PHE A 443 17.44 2.32 23.80
C PHE A 443 15.99 1.88 23.96
N LEU A 444 15.65 1.24 25.09
CA LEU A 444 14.31 0.75 25.44
C LEU A 444 13.63 -0.22 24.44
N MET A 445 14.35 -0.80 23.46
CA MET A 445 13.73 -1.46 22.31
C MET A 445 12.67 -2.52 22.67
N PHE A 446 12.91 -3.34 23.69
CA PHE A 446 12.00 -4.36 24.22
C PHE A 446 11.64 -4.10 25.70
N GLU A 447 11.70 -2.84 26.17
CA GLU A 447 11.47 -2.51 27.57
C GLU A 447 10.05 -2.86 28.00
N SER A 448 9.88 -3.75 28.98
CA SER A 448 8.59 -4.34 29.39
C SER A 448 7.85 -5.14 28.31
N ALA A 449 8.51 -5.60 27.24
CA ALA A 449 7.96 -6.59 26.32
C ALA A 449 7.96 -7.98 26.98
N PHE A 450 6.99 -8.22 27.88
CA PHE A 450 7.00 -9.35 28.82
C PHE A 450 7.18 -10.72 28.16
N SER A 451 6.51 -10.92 27.01
CA SER A 451 6.48 -12.19 26.27
C SER A 451 7.68 -12.40 25.35
N PHE A 452 8.48 -11.37 25.05
CA PHE A 452 9.49 -11.44 24.00
C PHE A 452 10.66 -12.38 24.34
N ASN A 453 10.85 -13.41 23.52
CA ASN A 453 11.89 -14.43 23.66
C ASN A 453 12.25 -15.08 22.31
N GLN A 454 12.32 -14.31 21.22
CA GLN A 454 12.71 -14.82 19.89
C GLN A 454 14.21 -14.63 19.59
N ASP A 455 14.76 -15.50 18.74
CA ASP A 455 16.21 -15.53 18.50
C ASP A 455 16.66 -14.34 17.63
N ILE A 456 17.46 -13.48 18.24
CA ILE A 456 18.10 -12.31 17.63
C ILE A 456 19.64 -12.40 17.71
N GLY A 457 20.18 -13.60 17.98
CA GLY A 457 21.63 -13.85 18.06
C GLY A 457 22.37 -13.55 16.76
N GLY A 458 21.71 -13.67 15.61
CA GLY A 458 22.25 -13.35 14.28
C GLY A 458 22.36 -11.84 13.96
N TRP A 459 21.81 -10.95 14.80
CA TRP A 459 21.78 -9.51 14.53
C TRP A 459 23.17 -8.85 14.53
N ASN A 460 23.49 -8.13 13.45
CA ASN A 460 24.71 -7.33 13.36
C ASN A 460 24.57 -5.99 14.11
N VAL A 461 24.70 -6.03 15.44
CA VAL A 461 24.65 -4.84 16.32
C VAL A 461 25.94 -4.00 16.35
N SER A 462 26.89 -4.22 15.44
CA SER A 462 28.25 -3.64 15.54
C SER A 462 28.33 -2.10 15.51
N LYS A 463 27.30 -1.41 15.03
CA LYS A 463 27.20 0.07 15.01
C LYS A 463 26.40 0.64 16.19
N VAL A 464 25.80 -0.19 17.03
CA VAL A 464 24.95 0.27 18.14
C VAL A 464 25.82 0.88 19.23
N THR A 465 25.49 2.10 19.64
CA THR A 465 26.24 2.88 20.65
C THR A 465 25.55 2.96 22.00
N ASN A 466 24.25 2.65 22.03
CA ASN A 466 23.37 2.74 23.19
C ASN A 466 22.40 1.53 23.21
N MET A 467 22.47 0.76 24.31
CA MET A 467 21.59 -0.38 24.64
C MET A 467 20.95 -0.21 26.02
N HIS A 468 20.90 1.02 26.55
CA HIS A 468 20.30 1.30 27.87
C HIS A 468 18.86 0.77 27.92
N SER A 469 18.56 0.00 28.98
CA SER A 469 17.25 -0.61 29.24
C SER A 469 16.67 -1.45 28.09
N MET A 470 17.48 -1.95 27.14
CA MET A 470 17.01 -2.65 25.95
C MET A 470 16.08 -3.84 26.25
N PHE A 471 16.37 -4.63 27.28
CA PHE A 471 15.56 -5.74 27.78
C PHE A 471 15.09 -5.52 29.23
N ASN A 472 15.05 -4.27 29.71
CA ASN A 472 14.53 -3.97 31.05
C ASN A 472 13.09 -4.52 31.15
N ASN A 473 12.79 -5.35 32.14
CA ASN A 473 11.47 -5.94 32.40
C ASN A 473 10.95 -6.87 31.27
N ALA A 474 11.81 -7.28 30.32
CA ALA A 474 11.51 -8.31 29.32
C ALA A 474 11.63 -9.71 29.94
N LYS A 475 10.64 -10.07 30.77
CA LYS A 475 10.75 -11.19 31.73
C LYS A 475 11.05 -12.55 31.10
N ALA A 476 10.48 -12.85 29.93
CA ALA A 476 10.69 -14.11 29.23
C ALA A 476 12.06 -14.22 28.52
N PHE A 477 12.73 -13.10 28.23
CA PHE A 477 13.86 -13.08 27.32
C PHE A 477 15.08 -13.86 27.84
N ASN A 478 15.50 -14.87 27.07
CA ASN A 478 16.62 -15.74 27.39
C ASN A 478 17.30 -16.32 26.12
N GLN A 479 17.40 -15.54 25.04
CA GLN A 479 17.99 -16.00 23.76
C GLN A 479 19.47 -15.65 23.59
N ASN A 480 20.18 -16.45 22.78
CA ASN A 480 21.65 -16.45 22.74
C ASN A 480 22.24 -15.28 21.93
N ILE A 481 22.51 -14.19 22.63
CA ILE A 481 23.16 -12.97 22.11
C ILE A 481 24.69 -12.94 22.37
N GLY A 482 25.31 -14.07 22.72
CA GLY A 482 26.76 -14.15 23.00
C GLY A 482 27.67 -13.80 21.81
N GLY A 483 27.17 -13.89 20.58
CA GLY A 483 27.87 -13.53 19.34
C GLY A 483 27.87 -12.02 19.02
N TRP A 484 27.15 -11.19 19.77
CA TRP A 484 26.98 -9.76 19.47
C TRP A 484 28.27 -8.94 19.63
N SER A 485 28.60 -8.16 18.59
CA SER A 485 29.75 -7.24 18.55
C SER A 485 29.46 -5.90 19.27
N VAL A 486 29.28 -5.93 20.58
CA VAL A 486 28.89 -4.75 21.41
C VAL A 486 29.99 -3.69 21.64
N GLY A 487 31.13 -3.76 20.94
CA GLY A 487 32.33 -2.97 21.23
C GLY A 487 32.22 -1.44 21.10
N ASN A 488 31.16 -0.94 20.46
CA ASN A 488 30.85 0.49 20.34
C ASN A 488 29.85 1.00 21.41
N VAL A 489 29.34 0.13 22.28
CA VAL A 489 28.36 0.49 23.32
C VAL A 489 29.05 1.23 24.47
N SER A 490 28.55 2.43 24.77
CA SER A 490 29.09 3.31 25.84
C SER A 490 28.43 3.11 27.21
N THR A 491 27.22 2.56 27.22
CA THR A 491 26.39 2.36 28.43
C THR A 491 25.54 1.11 28.30
N MET A 492 25.56 0.28 29.36
CA MET A 492 24.72 -0.91 29.53
C MET A 492 23.80 -0.79 30.76
N THR A 493 23.59 0.44 31.23
CA THR A 493 22.67 0.74 32.35
C THR A 493 21.31 0.07 32.12
N GLN A 494 20.87 -0.70 33.12
CA GLN A 494 19.57 -1.39 33.17
C GLN A 494 19.28 -2.37 32.02
N MET A 495 20.28 -2.75 31.20
CA MET A 495 20.08 -3.54 29.97
C MET A 495 19.26 -4.83 30.15
N PHE A 496 19.46 -5.56 31.26
CA PHE A 496 18.72 -6.78 31.63
C PHE A 496 18.04 -6.64 33.00
N LYS A 497 17.76 -5.41 33.46
CA LYS A 497 17.05 -5.18 34.72
C LYS A 497 15.70 -5.88 34.67
N ASN A 498 15.33 -6.68 35.68
CA ASN A 498 14.09 -7.47 35.72
C ASN A 498 13.87 -8.42 34.52
N ALA A 499 14.90 -8.75 33.73
CA ALA A 499 14.85 -9.83 32.75
C ALA A 499 14.99 -11.17 33.49
N GLU A 500 13.92 -11.59 34.17
CA GLU A 500 13.97 -12.61 35.22
C GLU A 500 14.54 -13.96 34.74
N SER A 501 14.24 -14.34 33.50
CA SER A 501 14.69 -15.58 32.86
C SER A 501 16.10 -15.50 32.23
N PHE A 502 16.69 -14.32 32.06
CA PHE A 502 17.92 -14.16 31.28
C PHE A 502 19.14 -14.81 31.96
N ASN A 503 19.77 -15.76 31.27
CA ASN A 503 20.93 -16.49 31.76
C ASN A 503 21.85 -16.97 30.60
N GLN A 504 22.01 -16.17 29.54
CA GLN A 504 22.81 -16.54 28.37
C GLN A 504 24.26 -16.05 28.44
N ASN A 505 25.19 -16.84 27.89
CA ASN A 505 26.62 -16.61 27.99
C ASN A 505 27.07 -15.42 27.12
N ILE A 506 27.43 -14.32 27.79
CA ILE A 506 27.90 -13.05 27.21
C ILE A 506 29.35 -12.74 27.58
N ASN A 507 30.11 -13.73 28.06
CA ASN A 507 31.53 -13.58 28.42
C ASN A 507 32.44 -13.25 27.21
N THR A 508 31.94 -13.43 26.00
CA THR A 508 32.59 -13.08 24.73
C THR A 508 32.50 -11.60 24.35
N TRP A 509 31.65 -10.82 25.02
CA TRP A 509 31.44 -9.40 24.72
C TRP A 509 32.65 -8.53 25.06
N ASN A 510 33.07 -7.70 24.12
CA ASN A 510 34.04 -6.62 24.37
C ASN A 510 33.34 -5.41 25.00
N VAL A 511 33.41 -5.29 26.32
CA VAL A 511 32.80 -4.20 27.09
C VAL A 511 33.76 -3.05 27.44
N SER A 512 34.99 -3.02 26.89
CA SER A 512 36.05 -2.06 27.26
C SER A 512 35.71 -0.57 27.05
N ASN A 513 34.73 -0.25 26.20
CA ASN A 513 34.23 1.12 26.00
C ASN A 513 33.08 1.52 26.95
N VAL A 514 32.53 0.59 27.73
CA VAL A 514 31.39 0.85 28.64
C VAL A 514 31.85 1.65 29.85
N LEU A 515 31.19 2.79 30.09
CA LEU A 515 31.44 3.65 31.25
C LEU A 515 30.47 3.37 32.41
N LEU A 516 29.32 2.76 32.11
CA LEU A 516 28.16 2.63 32.98
C LEU A 516 27.54 1.23 32.92
N MET A 517 27.50 0.55 34.06
CA MET A 517 26.84 -0.75 34.25
C MET A 517 25.78 -0.70 35.38
N ILE A 518 25.20 0.49 35.61
CA ILE A 518 24.24 0.72 36.69
C ILE A 518 23.02 -0.18 36.51
N GLU A 519 22.70 -0.97 37.52
CA GLU A 519 21.55 -1.88 37.56
C GLU A 519 21.45 -2.87 36.37
N MET A 520 22.57 -3.17 35.68
CA MET A 520 22.57 -3.95 34.43
C MET A 520 21.83 -5.30 34.52
N PHE A 521 22.00 -6.05 35.61
CA PHE A 521 21.33 -7.32 35.90
C PHE A 521 20.42 -7.24 37.14
N SER A 522 19.99 -6.02 37.52
CA SER A 522 19.18 -5.79 38.71
C SER A 522 17.83 -6.50 38.58
N GLY A 523 17.57 -7.55 39.36
CA GLY A 523 16.38 -8.38 39.26
C GLY A 523 16.43 -9.49 38.21
N ALA A 524 17.57 -9.75 37.56
CA ALA A 524 17.77 -10.89 36.66
C ALA A 524 17.94 -12.19 37.47
N LYS A 525 16.82 -12.72 37.99
CA LYS A 525 16.79 -13.80 39.01
C LYS A 525 17.52 -15.09 38.59
N ALA A 526 17.48 -15.43 37.30
CA ALA A 526 18.15 -16.62 36.75
C ALA A 526 19.64 -16.42 36.43
N PHE A 527 20.12 -15.18 36.30
CA PHE A 527 21.44 -14.88 35.75
C PHE A 527 22.59 -15.43 36.62
N ASN A 528 23.43 -16.28 36.04
CA ASN A 528 24.57 -16.91 36.70
C ASN A 528 25.69 -17.28 35.72
N GLN A 529 26.12 -16.32 34.89
CA GLN A 529 27.17 -16.54 33.89
C GLN A 529 28.54 -16.01 34.34
N ASP A 530 29.61 -16.69 33.96
CA ASP A 530 30.98 -16.22 34.09
C ASP A 530 31.19 -14.95 33.24
N LEU A 531 31.79 -13.89 33.79
CA LEU A 531 32.11 -12.63 33.09
C LEU A 531 33.61 -12.28 33.18
N HIS A 532 34.45 -13.29 33.41
CA HIS A 532 35.87 -13.12 33.72
C HIS A 532 36.74 -12.58 32.56
N LYS A 533 36.21 -12.46 31.34
CA LYS A 533 36.91 -11.88 30.18
C LYS A 533 36.58 -10.39 29.96
N TRP A 534 35.63 -9.83 30.71
CA TRP A 534 35.21 -8.45 30.55
C TRP A 534 36.27 -7.47 31.08
N ASP A 535 36.79 -6.63 30.19
CA ASP A 535 37.56 -5.45 30.59
C ASP A 535 36.61 -4.35 31.09
N VAL A 536 36.54 -4.20 32.42
CA VAL A 536 35.74 -3.16 33.09
C VAL A 536 36.59 -1.96 33.54
N SER A 537 37.84 -1.83 33.09
CA SER A 537 38.81 -0.80 33.54
C SER A 537 38.44 0.65 33.19
N ARG A 538 37.30 0.87 32.53
CA ARG A 538 36.72 2.17 32.19
C ARG A 538 35.33 2.42 32.81
N VAL A 539 34.76 1.45 33.51
CA VAL A 539 33.49 1.59 34.23
C VAL A 539 33.69 2.47 35.46
N PHE A 540 32.89 3.54 35.61
CA PHE A 540 32.97 4.42 36.78
C PHE A 540 31.92 4.11 37.85
N SER A 541 30.84 3.41 37.50
CA SER A 541 29.80 3.01 38.47
C SER A 541 29.19 1.65 38.15
N MET A 542 29.14 0.81 39.18
CA MET A 542 28.50 -0.51 39.19
C MET A 542 27.31 -0.54 40.18
N ARG A 543 26.73 0.62 40.48
CA ARG A 543 25.59 0.78 41.40
C ARG A 543 24.48 -0.21 41.05
N GLY A 544 24.11 -1.08 41.99
CA GLY A 544 23.02 -2.04 41.85
C GLY A 544 23.22 -3.11 40.77
N MET A 545 24.43 -3.30 40.21
CA MET A 545 24.66 -4.12 39.01
C MET A 545 24.04 -5.53 39.08
N PHE A 546 24.10 -6.20 40.24
CA PHE A 546 23.53 -7.52 40.51
C PHE A 546 22.46 -7.49 41.62
N HIS A 547 21.86 -6.34 41.91
CA HIS A 547 20.82 -6.22 42.94
C HIS A 547 19.65 -7.19 42.65
N GLY A 548 19.33 -8.12 43.54
CA GLY A 548 18.24 -9.08 43.36
C GLY A 548 18.50 -10.14 42.29
N ALA A 549 19.71 -10.21 41.71
CA ALA A 549 20.15 -11.31 40.84
C ALA A 549 20.41 -12.57 41.69
N SER A 550 19.34 -13.15 42.22
CA SER A 550 19.40 -14.08 43.37
C SER A 550 20.18 -15.37 43.09
N SER A 551 20.34 -15.77 41.82
CA SER A 551 21.16 -16.91 41.43
C SER A 551 22.64 -16.59 41.14
N PHE A 552 23.02 -15.31 41.09
CA PHE A 552 24.32 -14.91 40.56
C PHE A 552 25.49 -15.30 41.46
N ASN A 553 26.41 -16.08 40.90
CA ASN A 553 27.68 -16.51 41.48
C ASN A 553 28.71 -16.83 40.36
N GLY A 554 28.66 -16.11 39.23
CA GLY A 554 29.55 -16.30 38.08
C GLY A 554 30.85 -15.51 38.21
N LYS A 555 31.97 -16.02 37.68
CA LYS A 555 33.32 -15.45 37.93
C LYS A 555 33.48 -14.00 37.46
N ILE A 556 33.92 -13.15 38.37
CA ILE A 556 34.26 -11.72 38.19
C ILE A 556 35.60 -11.33 38.86
N ASN A 557 36.36 -12.33 39.31
CA ASN A 557 37.59 -12.18 40.10
C ASN A 557 38.75 -11.51 39.35
N THR A 558 38.66 -11.40 38.03
CA THR A 558 39.66 -10.81 37.12
C THR A 558 39.43 -9.32 36.82
N TRP A 559 38.35 -8.73 37.34
CA TRP A 559 37.93 -7.37 36.98
C TRP A 559 38.82 -6.27 37.58
N THR A 560 39.35 -5.41 36.72
CA THR A 560 40.06 -4.17 37.10
C THR A 560 39.06 -3.07 37.47
N VAL A 561 38.62 -3.02 38.73
CA VAL A 561 37.58 -2.07 39.20
C VAL A 561 38.12 -0.70 39.66
N THR A 562 39.39 -0.38 39.36
CA THR A 562 40.14 0.78 39.91
C THR A 562 39.52 2.16 39.68
N LYS A 563 38.60 2.31 38.71
CA LYS A 563 37.89 3.58 38.42
C LYS A 563 36.46 3.64 38.98
N VAL A 564 35.98 2.57 39.61
CA VAL A 564 34.62 2.53 40.17
C VAL A 564 34.56 3.41 41.42
N ASN A 565 33.69 4.44 41.40
CA ASN A 565 33.54 5.37 42.51
C ASN A 565 32.40 4.99 43.49
N SER A 566 31.53 4.07 43.09
CA SER A 566 30.36 3.64 43.86
C SER A 566 29.99 2.19 43.53
N MET A 567 29.91 1.38 44.59
CA MET A 567 29.41 0.01 44.60
C MET A 567 28.09 -0.10 45.39
N LEU A 568 27.41 1.04 45.58
CA LEU A 568 26.09 1.16 46.21
C LEU A 568 25.14 0.07 45.70
N ARG A 569 24.66 -0.79 46.61
CA ARG A 569 23.76 -1.93 46.32
C ARG A 569 24.27 -3.00 45.33
N MET A 570 25.56 -3.07 45.00
CA MET A 570 26.07 -3.90 43.89
C MET A 570 25.60 -5.36 43.94
N PHE A 571 25.54 -5.98 45.13
CA PHE A 571 25.09 -7.36 45.35
C PHE A 571 23.91 -7.46 46.35
N THR A 572 23.13 -6.38 46.56
CA THR A 572 21.97 -6.42 47.47
C THR A 572 20.98 -7.50 47.03
N ASP A 573 20.61 -8.45 47.89
CA ASP A 573 19.76 -9.62 47.57
C ASP A 573 20.31 -10.58 46.49
N ALA A 574 21.61 -10.53 46.16
CA ALA A 574 22.28 -11.54 45.35
C ALA A 574 22.56 -12.80 46.20
N LYS A 575 21.49 -13.52 46.56
CA LYS A 575 21.49 -14.52 47.66
C LYS A 575 22.55 -15.61 47.56
N LYS A 576 22.86 -16.10 46.35
CA LYS A 576 23.92 -17.12 46.10
C LYS A 576 25.33 -16.55 45.90
N PHE A 577 25.52 -15.23 45.88
CA PHE A 577 26.81 -14.62 45.54
C PHE A 577 27.87 -14.94 46.60
N ASN A 578 28.94 -15.61 46.17
CA ASN A 578 30.09 -15.95 47.02
C ASN A 578 31.37 -16.10 46.17
N GLN A 579 31.55 -15.27 45.14
CA GLN A 579 32.77 -15.27 44.31
C GLN A 579 33.91 -14.52 44.98
N ASP A 580 35.14 -15.04 44.82
CA ASP A 580 36.35 -14.36 45.25
C ASP A 580 36.52 -13.02 44.52
N ILE A 581 36.58 -11.95 45.32
CA ILE A 581 36.80 -10.56 44.91
C ILE A 581 37.94 -9.93 45.76
N SER A 582 38.75 -10.76 46.42
CA SER A 582 39.84 -10.36 47.31
C SER A 582 40.97 -9.59 46.61
N GLY A 583 41.08 -9.75 45.28
CA GLY A 583 42.04 -9.06 44.42
C GLY A 583 41.54 -7.74 43.81
N TRP A 584 40.33 -7.28 44.13
CA TRP A 584 39.81 -6.00 43.66
C TRP A 584 40.45 -4.81 44.39
N ASP A 585 41.06 -3.90 43.62
CA ASP A 585 41.46 -2.58 44.12
C ASP A 585 40.24 -1.65 44.14
N VAL A 586 39.71 -1.42 45.36
CA VAL A 586 38.55 -0.58 45.65
C VAL A 586 38.93 0.82 46.14
N SER A 587 40.20 1.24 46.03
CA SER A 587 40.75 2.48 46.62
C SER A 587 40.15 3.80 46.12
N ASN A 588 39.29 3.78 45.09
CA ASN A 588 38.54 4.94 44.61
C ASN A 588 37.03 4.90 44.95
N VAL A 589 36.55 3.82 45.60
CA VAL A 589 35.13 3.67 45.97
C VAL A 589 34.82 4.54 47.18
N LYS A 590 33.78 5.38 47.06
CA LYS A 590 33.34 6.30 48.12
C LYS A 590 32.08 5.84 48.84
N ASP A 591 31.26 5.05 48.15
CA ASP A 591 29.99 4.53 48.65
C ASP A 591 29.90 3.01 48.43
N MET A 592 29.88 2.28 49.54
CA MET A 592 29.70 0.83 49.63
C MET A 592 28.40 0.46 50.34
N ALA A 593 27.49 1.42 50.53
CA ALA A 593 26.28 1.18 51.28
C ALA A 593 25.42 0.09 50.64
N TRP A 594 24.81 -0.76 51.47
CA TRP A 594 23.95 -1.87 51.10
C TRP A 594 24.64 -2.95 50.23
N MET A 595 25.96 -2.87 49.98
CA MET A 595 26.66 -3.65 48.94
C MET A 595 26.40 -5.15 48.99
N PHE A 596 26.40 -5.76 50.18
CA PHE A 596 26.11 -7.19 50.42
C PHE A 596 24.85 -7.40 51.30
N GLN A 597 23.96 -6.41 51.41
CA GLN A 597 22.70 -6.58 52.15
C GLN A 597 21.92 -7.77 51.56
N GLY A 598 21.50 -8.74 52.37
CA GLY A 598 20.75 -9.92 51.90
C GLY A 598 21.54 -10.88 50.99
N ALA A 599 22.85 -10.69 50.79
CA ALA A 599 23.73 -11.62 50.08
C ALA A 599 24.04 -12.82 51.00
N SER A 600 23.03 -13.66 51.24
CA SER A 600 23.00 -14.67 52.30
C SER A 600 24.15 -15.67 52.30
N SER A 601 24.73 -15.97 51.13
CA SER A 601 25.86 -16.91 50.99
C SER A 601 27.24 -16.24 50.97
N PHE A 602 27.35 -14.91 51.04
CA PHE A 602 28.63 -14.20 50.90
C PHE A 602 29.50 -14.36 52.16
N ASN A 603 30.70 -14.92 51.98
CA ASN A 603 31.68 -15.15 53.03
C ASN A 603 33.13 -15.14 52.50
N GLN A 604 33.44 -14.27 51.53
CA GLN A 604 34.79 -14.19 50.92
C GLN A 604 35.69 -13.16 51.61
N ASN A 605 36.98 -13.49 51.72
CA ASN A 605 37.95 -12.68 52.45
C ASN A 605 38.28 -11.40 51.68
N ILE A 606 37.86 -10.26 52.23
CA ILE A 606 38.04 -8.92 51.67
C ILE A 606 38.92 -8.03 52.57
N ASN A 607 39.67 -8.60 53.51
CA ASN A 607 40.50 -7.85 54.46
C ASN A 607 41.59 -6.99 53.78
N LYS A 608 41.99 -7.38 52.56
CA LYS A 608 42.97 -6.68 51.70
C LYS A 608 42.44 -5.42 51.00
N TRP A 609 41.16 -5.09 51.16
CA TRP A 609 40.56 -3.93 50.49
C TRP A 609 40.95 -2.60 51.14
N GLU A 610 41.51 -1.70 50.34
CA GLU A 610 41.84 -0.33 50.74
C GLU A 610 40.60 0.56 50.81
N VAL A 611 39.80 0.41 51.86
CA VAL A 611 38.53 1.14 52.07
C VAL A 611 38.70 2.60 52.51
N THR A 612 39.89 3.18 52.44
CA THR A 612 40.24 4.49 53.00
C THR A 612 39.44 5.66 52.42
N THR A 613 38.88 5.55 51.22
CA THR A 613 38.06 6.60 50.58
C THR A 613 36.57 6.48 50.83
N VAL A 614 36.11 5.43 51.50
CA VAL A 614 34.68 5.17 51.75
C VAL A 614 34.18 6.08 52.88
N SER A 615 33.11 6.83 52.63
CA SER A 615 32.40 7.59 53.67
C SER A 615 31.11 6.91 54.14
N ASN A 616 30.55 5.99 53.34
CA ASN A 616 29.25 5.37 53.60
C ASN A 616 29.31 3.83 53.52
N MET A 617 29.07 3.17 54.66
CA MET A 617 28.97 1.71 54.81
C MET A 617 27.60 1.27 55.36
N ALA A 618 26.59 2.15 55.31
CA ALA A 618 25.26 1.84 55.83
C ALA A 618 24.69 0.55 55.21
N ASN A 619 24.21 -0.38 56.02
CA ASN A 619 23.65 -1.68 55.65
C ASN A 619 24.62 -2.61 54.86
N MET A 620 25.93 -2.36 54.85
CA MET A 620 26.88 -3.07 53.96
C MET A 620 26.78 -4.61 54.02
N PHE A 621 26.64 -5.20 55.21
CA PHE A 621 26.50 -6.65 55.43
C PHE A 621 25.14 -7.02 56.08
N ALA A 622 24.13 -6.15 55.98
CA ALA A 622 22.84 -6.36 56.65
C ALA A 622 22.13 -7.62 56.11
N GLY A 623 21.97 -8.67 56.93
CA GLY A 623 21.40 -9.95 56.52
C GLY A 623 22.36 -10.83 55.68
N ALA A 624 23.66 -10.53 55.66
CA ALA A 624 24.69 -11.44 55.13
C ALA A 624 24.95 -12.58 56.14
N VAL A 625 23.96 -13.47 56.30
CA VAL A 625 23.89 -14.48 57.39
C VAL A 625 25.02 -15.52 57.42
N ALA A 626 25.85 -15.60 56.38
CA ALA A 626 27.04 -16.44 56.32
C ALA A 626 28.37 -15.69 56.53
N PHE A 627 28.36 -14.34 56.57
CA PHE A 627 29.58 -13.54 56.55
C PHE A 627 30.30 -13.53 57.91
N ASN A 628 31.54 -14.06 57.94
CA ASN A 628 32.38 -14.08 59.13
C ASN A 628 33.89 -13.96 58.77
N GLN A 629 34.24 -13.06 57.85
CA GLN A 629 35.62 -12.83 57.42
C GLN A 629 36.27 -11.67 58.15
N ASP A 630 37.58 -11.78 58.35
CA ASP A 630 38.42 -10.77 59.00
C ASP A 630 38.35 -9.43 58.23
N LEU A 631 38.24 -8.33 58.98
CA LEU A 631 38.22 -6.94 58.51
C LEU A 631 39.15 -6.05 59.36
N SER A 632 40.06 -6.65 60.13
CA SER A 632 40.92 -5.94 61.10
C SER A 632 41.91 -4.97 60.47
N SER A 633 42.32 -5.16 59.20
CA SER A 633 43.19 -4.20 58.48
C SER A 633 42.44 -3.07 57.77
N TRP A 634 41.10 -3.01 57.83
CA TRP A 634 40.33 -1.94 57.21
C TRP A 634 40.50 -0.59 57.93
N ASN A 635 41.10 0.38 57.25
CA ASN A 635 41.19 1.76 57.73
C ASN A 635 39.89 2.53 57.43
N VAL A 636 38.91 2.41 58.33
CA VAL A 636 37.59 3.06 58.26
C VAL A 636 37.56 4.53 58.71
N SER A 637 38.71 5.21 58.87
CA SER A 637 38.80 6.55 59.47
C SER A 637 38.14 7.71 58.68
N ASN A 638 37.62 7.43 57.47
CA ASN A 638 36.81 8.36 56.67
C ASN A 638 35.32 8.01 56.65
N VAL A 639 34.89 6.92 57.30
CA VAL A 639 33.47 6.52 57.34
C VAL A 639 32.68 7.43 58.29
N GLU A 640 31.59 7.99 57.78
CA GLU A 640 30.68 8.89 58.50
C GLU A 640 29.36 8.18 58.89
N ASN A 641 29.02 7.07 58.21
CA ASN A 641 27.78 6.33 58.39
C ASN A 641 27.98 4.80 58.39
N MET A 642 27.63 4.15 59.50
CA MET A 642 27.63 2.70 59.71
C MET A 642 26.23 2.16 60.10
N PHE A 643 25.16 2.92 59.81
CA PHE A 643 23.77 2.53 60.08
C PHE A 643 23.48 1.10 59.61
N ARG A 644 23.09 0.20 60.53
CA ARG A 644 22.79 -1.22 60.23
C ARG A 644 23.91 -2.02 59.55
N MET A 645 25.18 -1.63 59.65
CA MET A 645 26.29 -2.25 58.89
C MET A 645 26.32 -3.79 58.99
N PHE A 646 26.06 -4.36 60.17
CA PHE A 646 26.02 -5.81 60.44
C PHE A 646 24.62 -6.28 60.95
N PHE A 647 23.55 -5.54 60.64
CA PHE A 647 22.18 -5.88 61.08
C PHE A 647 21.81 -7.29 60.62
N GLY A 648 21.56 -8.22 61.55
CA GLY A 648 21.22 -9.60 61.23
C GLY A 648 22.36 -10.40 60.58
N ALA A 649 23.62 -9.96 60.68
CA ALA A 649 24.79 -10.76 60.29
C ALA A 649 25.06 -11.83 61.37
N SER A 650 24.19 -12.84 61.42
CA SER A 650 24.00 -13.76 62.55
C SER A 650 25.22 -14.58 63.00
N VAL A 651 26.26 -14.67 62.16
CA VAL A 651 27.50 -15.43 62.42
C VAL A 651 28.76 -14.54 62.52
N PHE A 652 28.65 -13.23 62.33
CA PHE A 652 29.81 -12.33 62.33
C PHE A 652 30.37 -12.12 63.75
N ASN A 653 31.64 -12.44 63.96
CA ASN A 653 32.32 -12.24 65.25
C ASN A 653 33.83 -11.97 65.10
N GLN A 654 34.21 -11.16 64.10
CA GLN A 654 35.62 -10.85 63.82
C GLN A 654 36.06 -9.55 64.49
N ASN A 655 37.32 -9.51 64.94
CA ASN A 655 37.83 -8.40 65.75
C ASN A 655 37.95 -7.10 64.93
N ILE A 656 37.18 -6.10 65.34
CA ILE A 656 37.14 -4.74 64.77
C ILE A 656 37.36 -3.66 65.84
N GLY A 657 37.82 -4.04 67.04
CA GLY A 657 38.08 -3.10 68.15
C GLY A 657 39.14 -2.04 67.84
N GLY A 658 40.07 -2.36 66.92
CA GLY A 658 41.10 -1.43 66.44
C GLY A 658 40.64 -0.40 65.40
N TRP A 659 39.38 -0.41 64.98
CA TRP A 659 38.85 0.55 64.00
C TRP A 659 38.79 1.98 64.54
N ASN A 660 39.34 2.93 63.79
CA ASN A 660 39.16 4.36 64.05
C ASN A 660 37.79 4.83 63.54
N VAL A 661 36.79 4.88 64.43
CA VAL A 661 35.42 5.31 64.13
C VAL A 661 35.13 6.78 64.44
N SER A 662 36.15 7.60 64.71
CA SER A 662 36.03 9.00 65.19
C SER A 662 35.30 9.99 64.26
N LYS A 663 34.88 9.57 63.05
CA LYS A 663 34.03 10.35 62.14
C LYS A 663 32.59 9.84 62.03
N VAL A 664 32.29 8.65 62.55
CA VAL A 664 30.97 8.04 62.42
C VAL A 664 29.95 8.84 63.24
N THR A 665 28.81 9.16 62.61
CA THR A 665 27.70 9.91 63.21
C THR A 665 26.48 9.04 63.47
N ASP A 666 26.29 7.97 62.69
CA ASP A 666 25.18 7.03 62.79
C ASP A 666 25.67 5.57 62.83
N MET A 667 25.34 4.90 63.93
CA MET A 667 25.53 3.48 64.23
C MET A 667 24.20 2.81 64.66
N ARG A 668 23.02 3.43 64.44
CA ARG A 668 21.74 2.87 64.92
C ARG A 668 21.56 1.45 64.41
N THR A 669 21.24 0.52 65.31
CA THR A 669 21.03 -0.91 65.00
C THR A 669 22.19 -1.58 64.22
N MET A 670 23.45 -1.13 64.39
CA MET A 670 24.62 -1.64 63.68
C MET A 670 24.83 -3.16 63.83
N PHE A 671 24.64 -3.71 65.03
CA PHE A 671 24.77 -5.13 65.39
C PHE A 671 23.44 -5.75 65.83
N TYR A 672 22.30 -5.12 65.53
CA TYR A 672 20.99 -5.64 65.89
C TYR A 672 20.78 -7.03 65.28
N ASN A 673 20.45 -8.03 66.10
CA ASN A 673 20.40 -9.46 65.75
C ASN A 673 21.72 -10.05 65.15
N ALA A 674 22.89 -9.46 65.42
CA ALA A 674 24.19 -10.09 65.15
C ALA A 674 24.49 -11.13 66.24
N THR A 675 23.76 -12.26 66.21
CA THR A 675 23.53 -13.17 67.35
C THR A 675 24.75 -13.79 68.05
N VAL A 676 25.94 -13.72 67.46
CA VAL A 676 27.20 -14.22 68.07
C VAL A 676 28.25 -13.14 68.29
N PHE A 677 27.99 -11.88 67.89
CA PHE A 677 28.96 -10.80 67.96
C PHE A 677 29.22 -10.37 69.41
N ASN A 678 30.46 -10.46 69.88
CA ASN A 678 30.87 -10.05 71.23
C ASN A 678 32.34 -9.60 71.29
N GLN A 679 32.80 -8.80 70.33
CA GLN A 679 34.17 -8.26 70.31
C GLN A 679 34.29 -7.01 71.20
N ASP A 680 35.49 -6.76 71.74
CA ASP A 680 35.78 -5.57 72.54
C ASP A 680 35.84 -4.31 71.65
N LEU A 681 34.91 -3.38 71.88
CA LEU A 681 34.82 -2.08 71.21
C LEU A 681 35.05 -0.91 72.17
N THR A 682 35.58 -1.14 73.38
CA THR A 682 35.76 -0.09 74.40
C THR A 682 36.72 1.03 73.98
N GLY A 683 37.65 0.72 73.07
CA GLY A 683 38.60 1.69 72.49
C GLY A 683 38.04 2.61 71.40
N TRP A 684 36.77 2.46 70.99
CA TRP A 684 36.16 3.26 69.93
C TRP A 684 35.83 4.70 70.39
N ASP A 685 36.41 5.71 69.71
CA ASP A 685 35.96 7.10 69.82
C ASP A 685 34.59 7.29 69.14
N VAL A 686 33.53 7.17 69.93
CA VAL A 686 32.14 7.40 69.53
C VAL A 686 31.64 8.82 69.85
N THR A 687 32.52 9.79 70.12
CA THR A 687 32.11 11.15 70.55
C THR A 687 31.29 11.91 69.51
N LYS A 688 31.37 11.54 68.22
CA LYS A 688 30.52 12.12 67.15
C LYS A 688 29.23 11.33 66.86
N VAL A 689 29.02 10.17 67.48
CA VAL A 689 27.84 9.35 67.25
C VAL A 689 26.63 9.96 67.93
N THR A 690 25.68 10.44 67.14
CA THR A 690 24.38 10.97 67.59
C THR A 690 23.25 9.97 67.35
N GLY A 691 23.42 9.05 66.40
CA GLY A 691 22.55 7.90 66.19
C GLY A 691 23.16 6.62 66.74
N CYS A 692 22.73 6.17 67.91
CA CYS A 692 23.17 4.90 68.53
C CYS A 692 22.00 3.95 68.90
N LEU A 693 20.75 4.42 68.83
CA LEU A 693 19.54 3.70 69.25
C LEU A 693 19.56 2.21 68.85
N SER A 694 19.36 1.34 69.84
CA SER A 694 19.30 -0.12 69.69
C SER A 694 20.54 -0.73 68.98
N PHE A 695 21.72 -0.13 69.16
CA PHE A 695 23.02 -0.51 68.58
C PHE A 695 23.21 -2.01 68.36
N ASP A 696 23.00 -2.81 69.42
CA ASP A 696 23.41 -4.21 69.51
C ASP A 696 22.30 -5.15 70.06
N VAL A 697 21.04 -4.71 70.04
CA VAL A 697 19.90 -5.48 70.56
C VAL A 697 19.76 -6.82 69.81
N GLY A 698 19.79 -7.93 70.55
CA GLY A 698 19.77 -9.28 69.97
C GLY A 698 21.14 -9.81 69.50
N SER A 699 22.23 -9.11 69.77
CA SER A 699 23.60 -9.65 69.67
C SER A 699 24.03 -10.35 70.96
N ALA A 700 25.27 -10.87 70.98
CA ALA A 700 25.92 -11.41 72.17
C ALA A 700 26.79 -10.39 72.93
N LEU A 701 26.74 -9.10 72.56
CA LEU A 701 27.69 -8.08 73.01
C LEU A 701 27.44 -7.68 74.48
N ILE A 702 28.38 -8.07 75.36
CA ILE A 702 28.29 -7.78 76.80
C ILE A 702 28.66 -6.32 77.12
N THR A 703 28.14 -5.79 78.23
CA THR A 703 28.35 -4.39 78.65
C THR A 703 29.82 -3.97 78.69
N ASN A 704 30.71 -4.86 79.15
CA ASN A 704 32.16 -4.58 79.26
C ASN A 704 32.87 -4.46 77.91
N ASN A 705 32.22 -4.85 76.81
CA ASN A 705 32.76 -4.82 75.45
C ASN A 705 32.15 -3.69 74.60
N ARG A 706 31.22 -2.89 75.15
CA ARG A 706 30.49 -1.84 74.41
C ARG A 706 31.27 -0.50 74.35
N PRO A 707 31.09 0.30 73.28
CA PRO A 707 31.53 1.70 73.26
C PRO A 707 30.77 2.54 74.30
N ASN A 708 31.41 3.59 74.81
CA ASN A 708 30.80 4.52 75.76
C ASN A 708 30.07 5.67 75.02
N PHE A 709 28.80 5.45 74.65
CA PHE A 709 27.96 6.46 74.00
C PHE A 709 27.57 7.59 74.99
N THR A 710 28.38 8.64 75.05
CA THR A 710 28.12 9.83 75.90
C THR A 710 27.18 10.85 75.26
N ASN A 711 27.22 10.99 73.94
CA ASN A 711 26.48 12.00 73.17
C ASN A 711 25.20 11.47 72.49
N CYS A 712 24.75 10.26 72.87
CA CYS A 712 23.54 9.63 72.36
C CYS A 712 22.91 8.74 73.44
N SER A 713 21.57 8.72 73.51
CA SER A 713 20.84 7.77 74.36
C SER A 713 20.66 6.43 73.63
N PRO A 714 21.14 5.29 74.19
CA PRO A 714 21.06 3.97 73.54
C PRO A 714 19.65 3.40 73.32
#